data_AF-A0A0Q6CSE4-F1
#
_entry.id   AF-A0A0Q6CSE4-F1
#
_cell.length_a   1.000
_cell.length_b   1.000
_cell.length_c   1.000
_cell.angle_alpha   90.00
_cell.angle_beta   90.00
_cell.angle_gamma   90.00
#
_symmetry.space_group_name_H-M   'P 1'
#
loop_
_entity.id
_entity.type
_entity.pdbx_description
1 polymer ?
#
loop_
_entity_poly.entity_id
_entity_poly.type
_entity_poly.pdbx_seq_one_letter_code
_entity_poly.pdbx_strand_id
1 'polypeptide(L)'
;MRICLATDSLEPSGVGEHMILLAEELGARAEIVIAADPRSGLLEKAARKGLAVKRLGADFETWLARSGIEVLHVHAGIGWEGHDLARLGRSAGVAAILRTEHLPDVLVDEAQRLEHAENLAHLDRLICVSEGAEATFRAAGCPDDLLATVRNGVRRLPSTASREAVRKALGVAPDALLLLTLARFTEQKGHRHLLEAWPAVLAAHPSAELLLAGSGPLEAPMRAEVEAAGLGASVRFLGTRTDVGDLLAAADLFVLPSLFEGLPLVVLEAMAAGLPVVATRIPGTAEAVEEGATGWLVPPADSPALSRALVAALGDLKARAARGAAGRERFDHHFNASRMAEETFGLYRAAMPSQRHGSSMTKTRIGFIGSGGIAQRHLGILETFEDVTIAAFADVDRGRAEEAAARFGARAFADHEEMLAAVELDALYICVPPFAHGAPERAAIEKGLPFFVEKPVGLDLATAEAISRDVTAAGLVTAVGYHWRYLDTVDEARHLLARNPAQLLSGYWLDSTPPPQWWWHEDKSGGQMVEQTTHLLDLARFLVGEVTEVYGRAGHKDRPEFPGLDVPTVTTANLTFQSGVVANISSTCLLGWNHRVGLHIFADKLAIELTDRDIMVDVGRGRPVRGADGDPVWREDRDFVDAVRGGENRIRCPYADALETHRLALAVVESARSGEPVRLELPALARAEPAPLLPQPRAEPPQGLPPGHRHIRSLGFERPGKAYHFQYEEGPPGEGQVRLDTLYTGFSAGTELTFYKDTNPYLHSRWDGGRSVFVPGEASQHFPVPFLGYMEVARVSEARAPGFAPGDVVASTYAHKSGHTADPFHDLLVRMPAGIDPMLGIYVAQMGPIAANGILHADAEMAGVNVAKLGEGVAGRPVLVIGAGVVGLLTALFAARAGAAEIVVADPSPFRREKAEALGFTAMDEEQAWGYAKAYWHHGGGDRGADFVFQTRASSASLHAALRALRPQGTVIDLAFYQGGADHVRLGEEFHHNGLSIRCAQINRVPRGLGFAWTKRRLAAETIGLLAARGEDIKAQMITHVVPFDEAPAFIDRLVAERPDFLQIVFKVHA
;
A
#
# COMPACT_ATOMS: atom_id res chain seq x y z
N MET A 1 -23.59 27.06 9.60
CA MET A 1 -22.13 27.27 9.61
C MET A 1 -21.46 25.93 9.87
N ARG A 2 -20.60 25.47 8.96
CA ARG A 2 -19.74 24.29 9.15
C ARG A 2 -18.28 24.74 9.33
N ILE A 3 -17.66 24.35 10.44
CA ILE A 3 -16.36 24.88 10.89
C ILE A 3 -15.38 23.73 11.08
N CYS A 4 -14.15 23.87 10.57
CA CYS A 4 -13.05 22.94 10.79
C CYS A 4 -12.02 23.59 11.73
N LEU A 5 -11.83 23.05 12.93
CA LEU A 5 -10.72 23.42 13.82
C LEU A 5 -9.54 22.51 13.52
N ALA A 6 -8.42 23.05 13.03
CA ALA A 6 -7.32 22.26 12.51
C ALA A 6 -5.97 22.53 13.20
N THR A 7 -5.19 21.49 13.46
CA THR A 7 -3.78 21.62 13.91
C THR A 7 -2.94 20.46 13.38
N ASP A 8 -1.73 20.75 12.90
CA ASP A 8 -0.73 19.76 12.49
C ASP A 8 0.29 19.44 13.59
N SER A 9 0.10 20.01 14.79
CA SER A 9 0.95 19.75 15.95
C SER A 9 0.85 18.28 16.39
N LEU A 10 2.01 17.63 16.60
CA LEU A 10 2.09 16.27 17.12
C LEU A 10 1.89 16.21 18.65
N GLU A 11 2.04 17.34 19.34
CA GLU A 11 1.86 17.44 20.79
C GLU A 11 0.95 18.63 21.16
N PRO A 12 -0.32 18.65 20.70
CA PRO A 12 -1.16 19.83 20.82
C PRO A 12 -1.45 20.20 22.29
N SER A 13 -1.32 19.29 23.26
CA SER A 13 -1.34 19.60 24.70
C SER A 13 -2.48 20.59 25.06
N GLY A 14 -2.18 21.76 25.65
CA GLY A 14 -3.17 22.80 25.96
C GLY A 14 -3.91 23.38 24.75
N VAL A 15 -3.29 23.40 23.56
CA VAL A 15 -3.96 23.77 22.30
C VAL A 15 -5.09 22.77 22.00
N GLY A 16 -4.82 21.47 22.18
CA GLY A 16 -5.81 20.42 21.99
C GLY A 16 -7.00 20.54 22.96
N GLU A 17 -6.74 20.82 24.24
CA GLU A 17 -7.81 21.08 25.22
C GLU A 17 -8.64 22.30 24.83
N HIS A 18 -7.98 23.38 24.41
CA HIS A 18 -8.65 24.59 23.94
C HIS A 18 -9.54 24.29 22.74
N MET A 19 -9.05 23.55 21.73
CA MET A 19 -9.82 23.19 20.54
C MET A 19 -11.07 22.38 20.89
N ILE A 20 -10.94 21.37 21.75
CA ILE A 20 -12.08 20.55 22.20
C ILE A 20 -13.08 21.42 22.96
N LEU A 21 -12.62 22.24 23.89
CA LEU A 21 -13.50 23.10 24.67
C LEU A 21 -14.24 24.11 23.79
N LEU A 22 -13.53 24.74 22.86
CA LEU A 22 -14.11 25.65 21.87
C LEU A 22 -15.15 24.92 21.02
N ALA A 23 -14.86 23.71 20.54
CA ALA A 23 -15.81 22.91 19.77
C ALA A 23 -17.08 22.56 20.58
N GLU A 24 -16.94 22.17 21.84
CA GLU A 24 -18.08 21.85 22.72
C GLU A 24 -18.96 23.09 22.98
N GLU A 25 -18.37 24.27 23.21
CA GLU A 25 -19.13 25.53 23.41
C GLU A 25 -19.80 26.03 22.11
N LEU A 26 -19.16 25.81 20.96
CA LEU A 26 -19.70 26.21 19.66
C LEU A 26 -20.75 25.24 19.10
N GLY A 27 -20.78 23.99 19.57
CA GLY A 27 -21.61 22.92 18.99
C GLY A 27 -23.12 23.22 18.94
N ALA A 28 -23.62 24.10 19.80
CA ALA A 28 -25.02 24.55 19.75
C ALA A 28 -25.31 25.55 18.61
N ARG A 29 -24.28 26.15 18.02
CA ARG A 29 -24.37 27.25 17.04
C ARG A 29 -23.86 26.84 15.64
N ALA A 30 -22.98 25.84 15.56
CA ALA A 30 -22.34 25.39 14.33
C ALA A 30 -21.99 23.91 14.38
N GLU A 31 -21.89 23.29 13.20
CA GLU A 31 -21.34 21.95 13.07
C GLU A 31 -19.81 22.05 13.06
N ILE A 32 -19.16 21.41 14.04
CA ILE A 32 -17.71 21.50 14.25
C ILE A 32 -17.04 20.18 13.91
N VAL A 33 -15.98 20.25 13.09
CA VAL A 33 -15.06 19.15 12.79
C VAL A 33 -13.70 19.49 13.37
N ILE A 34 -13.09 18.58 14.13
CA ILE A 34 -11.70 18.69 14.57
C ILE A 34 -10.81 17.94 13.60
N ALA A 35 -9.84 18.63 13.01
CA ALA A 35 -8.84 18.08 12.11
C ALA A 35 -7.44 18.06 12.75
N ALA A 36 -6.78 16.90 12.77
CA ALA A 36 -5.45 16.77 13.35
C ALA A 36 -4.63 15.62 12.76
N ASP A 37 -3.32 15.62 13.02
CA ASP A 37 -2.46 14.48 12.74
C ASP A 37 -2.90 13.28 13.62
N PRO A 38 -3.12 12.07 13.06
CA PRO A 38 -3.51 10.90 13.82
C PRO A 38 -2.59 10.55 15.00
N ARG A 39 -1.30 10.89 14.91
CA ARG A 39 -0.29 10.61 15.94
C ARG A 39 -0.42 11.51 17.17
N SER A 40 -1.21 12.59 17.08
CA SER A 40 -1.40 13.56 18.16
C SER A 40 -2.26 13.05 19.33
N GLY A 41 -3.07 12.00 19.12
CA GLY A 41 -4.08 11.54 20.08
C GLY A 41 -5.29 12.48 20.24
N LEU A 42 -5.31 13.65 19.57
CA LEU A 42 -6.38 14.64 19.67
C LEU A 42 -7.69 14.12 19.07
N LEU A 43 -7.63 13.40 17.95
CA LEU A 43 -8.83 12.89 17.26
C LEU A 43 -9.59 11.89 18.13
N GLU A 44 -8.91 10.93 18.76
CA GLU A 44 -9.54 9.99 19.69
C GLU A 44 -10.24 10.73 20.83
N LYS A 45 -9.56 11.74 21.41
CA LYS A 45 -10.12 12.52 22.51
C LYS A 45 -11.34 13.32 22.07
N ALA A 46 -11.31 13.94 20.89
CA ALA A 46 -12.43 14.67 20.31
C ALA A 46 -13.62 13.75 19.97
N ALA A 47 -13.37 12.60 19.36
CA ALA A 47 -14.40 11.61 19.05
C ALA A 47 -15.05 11.05 20.32
N ARG A 48 -14.28 10.89 21.40
CA ARG A 48 -14.81 10.53 22.73
C ARG A 48 -15.79 11.53 23.31
N LYS A 49 -15.72 12.79 22.87
CA LYS A 49 -16.66 13.87 23.22
C LYS A 49 -17.84 13.97 22.24
N GLY A 50 -17.96 13.07 21.27
CA GLY A 50 -19.03 13.06 20.28
C GLY A 50 -18.87 14.10 19.18
N LEU A 51 -17.68 14.70 19.05
CA LEU A 51 -17.34 15.67 18.00
C LEU A 51 -17.03 14.96 16.69
N ALA A 52 -17.26 15.63 15.56
CA ALA A 52 -16.84 15.14 14.27
C ALA A 52 -15.31 15.28 14.14
N VAL A 53 -14.66 14.31 13.51
CA VAL A 53 -13.20 14.24 13.42
C VAL A 53 -12.74 14.02 11.99
N LYS A 54 -11.64 14.67 11.59
CA LYS A 54 -10.98 14.50 10.29
C LYS A 54 -9.48 14.27 10.49
N ARG A 55 -8.92 13.24 9.89
CA ARG A 55 -7.46 13.06 9.84
C ARG A 55 -6.85 14.01 8.81
N LEU A 56 -5.69 14.58 9.14
CA LEU A 56 -4.85 15.26 8.15
C LEU A 56 -4.14 14.23 7.27
N GLY A 57 -4.07 14.50 5.97
CA GLY A 57 -3.51 13.61 4.96
C GLY A 57 -3.51 14.26 3.58
N ALA A 58 -3.02 13.54 2.57
CA ALA A 58 -2.92 14.05 1.19
C ALA A 58 -4.29 14.41 0.56
N ASP A 59 -5.38 13.86 1.11
CA ASP A 59 -6.76 14.12 0.67
C ASP A 59 -7.40 15.35 1.32
N PHE A 60 -6.73 16.02 2.28
CA PHE A 60 -7.34 17.06 3.10
C PHE A 60 -7.84 18.27 2.30
N GLU A 61 -7.09 18.71 1.29
CA GLU A 61 -7.49 19.80 0.38
C GLU A 61 -8.76 19.45 -0.41
N THR A 62 -8.75 18.28 -1.06
CA THR A 62 -9.90 17.75 -1.80
C THR A 62 -11.13 17.59 -0.90
N TRP A 63 -10.92 17.12 0.33
CA TRP A 63 -11.98 17.02 1.33
C TRP A 63 -12.52 18.40 1.70
N LEU A 64 -11.67 19.39 1.96
CA LEU A 64 -12.12 20.77 2.26
C LEU A 64 -13.00 21.31 1.14
N ALA A 65 -12.57 21.18 -0.12
CA ALA A 65 -13.31 21.65 -1.29
C ALA A 65 -14.70 20.99 -1.44
N ARG A 66 -14.85 19.73 -0.97
CA ARG A 66 -16.09 18.96 -1.09
C ARG A 66 -16.95 18.97 0.18
N SER A 67 -16.38 19.29 1.33
CA SER A 67 -17.04 19.19 2.64
C SER A 67 -18.08 20.28 2.89
N GLY A 68 -18.03 21.39 2.16
CA GLY A 68 -18.84 22.57 2.47
C GLY A 68 -18.44 23.24 3.78
N ILE A 69 -17.18 23.06 4.23
CA ILE A 69 -16.61 23.83 5.33
C ILE A 69 -16.54 25.30 4.92
N GLU A 70 -17.18 26.15 5.71
CA GLU A 70 -17.25 27.59 5.48
C GLU A 70 -16.09 28.31 6.18
N VAL A 71 -15.66 27.76 7.33
CA VAL A 71 -14.61 28.35 8.16
C VAL A 71 -13.54 27.30 8.46
N LEU A 72 -12.29 27.58 8.10
CA LEU A 72 -11.12 26.85 8.57
C LEU A 72 -10.44 27.67 9.66
N HIS A 73 -10.34 27.12 10.86
CA HIS A 73 -9.69 27.76 12.00
C HIS A 73 -8.47 26.94 12.42
N VAL A 74 -7.28 27.44 12.07
CA VAL A 74 -5.99 26.81 12.36
C VAL A 74 -5.53 27.17 13.77
N HIS A 75 -5.02 26.21 14.52
CA HIS A 75 -4.47 26.43 15.87
C HIS A 75 -2.97 26.11 15.88
N ALA A 76 -2.16 27.12 16.24
CA ALA A 76 -0.71 27.02 16.35
C ALA A 76 -0.25 27.20 17.81
N GLY A 77 0.64 26.31 18.24
CA GLY A 77 1.26 26.34 19.57
C GLY A 77 2.47 27.27 19.61
N ILE A 78 3.48 27.02 18.76
CA ILE A 78 4.79 27.71 18.75
C ILE A 78 5.02 28.56 17.48
N GLY A 79 3.96 28.96 16.79
CA GLY A 79 4.01 29.96 15.71
C GLY A 79 4.43 29.46 14.31
N TRP A 80 5.01 28.27 14.17
CA TRP A 80 5.38 27.69 12.85
C TRP A 80 4.40 26.61 12.35
N GLU A 81 3.54 26.09 13.23
CA GLU A 81 2.54 25.07 12.91
C GLU A 81 1.43 25.64 12.03
N GLY A 82 0.82 24.82 11.18
CA GLY A 82 -0.43 25.13 10.49
C GLY A 82 -0.34 26.09 9.30
N HIS A 83 0.85 26.48 8.84
CA HIS A 83 1.01 27.30 7.62
C HIS A 83 0.46 26.59 6.38
N ASP A 84 0.79 25.30 6.20
CA ASP A 84 0.25 24.48 5.13
C ASP A 84 -1.28 24.39 5.19
N LEU A 85 -1.85 24.23 6.39
CA LEU A 85 -3.31 24.14 6.56
C LEU A 85 -4.01 25.40 6.06
N ALA A 86 -3.47 26.58 6.33
CA ALA A 86 -4.02 27.84 5.82
C ALA A 86 -3.92 27.93 4.29
N ARG A 87 -2.79 27.51 3.69
CA ARG A 87 -2.61 27.44 2.23
C ARG A 87 -3.65 26.52 1.58
N LEU A 88 -3.80 25.30 2.11
CA LEU A 88 -4.76 24.30 1.62
C LEU A 88 -6.21 24.78 1.76
N GLY A 89 -6.54 25.48 2.85
CA GLY A 89 -7.86 26.10 3.00
C GLY A 89 -8.16 27.12 1.90
N ARG A 90 -7.16 27.92 1.53
CA ARG A 90 -7.33 28.95 0.51
C ARG A 90 -7.45 28.35 -0.88
N SER A 91 -6.64 27.34 -1.22
CA SER A 91 -6.72 26.64 -2.50
C SER A 91 -8.02 25.85 -2.66
N ALA A 92 -8.53 25.27 -1.56
CA ALA A 92 -9.82 24.60 -1.52
C ALA A 92 -11.03 25.55 -1.59
N GLY A 93 -10.83 26.87 -1.57
CA GLY A 93 -11.89 27.86 -1.67
C GLY A 93 -12.73 28.05 -0.41
N VAL A 94 -12.18 27.75 0.78
CA VAL A 94 -12.85 27.99 2.06
C VAL A 94 -13.10 29.49 2.24
N ALA A 95 -14.32 29.85 2.67
CA ALA A 95 -14.79 31.24 2.68
C ALA A 95 -14.06 32.13 3.70
N ALA A 96 -13.75 31.59 4.88
CA ALA A 96 -13.00 32.28 5.92
C ALA A 96 -11.92 31.39 6.53
N ILE A 97 -10.71 31.92 6.66
CA ILE A 97 -9.54 31.23 7.21
C ILE A 97 -9.00 32.05 8.38
N LEU A 98 -9.09 31.47 9.57
CA LEU A 98 -8.60 32.10 10.79
C LEU A 98 -7.45 31.28 11.35
N ARG A 99 -6.60 31.92 12.14
CA ARG A 99 -5.52 31.24 12.87
C ARG A 99 -5.45 31.75 14.30
N THR A 100 -5.39 30.87 15.30
CA THR A 100 -5.11 31.25 16.70
C THR A 100 -3.68 30.91 17.07
N GLU A 101 -2.96 31.90 17.60
CA GLU A 101 -1.63 31.77 18.21
C GLU A 101 -1.75 31.61 19.73
N HIS A 102 -1.32 30.45 20.25
CA HIS A 102 -1.44 30.10 21.68
C HIS A 102 -0.26 30.55 22.53
N LEU A 103 0.82 31.04 21.90
CA LEU A 103 1.99 31.64 22.55
C LEU A 103 2.27 33.03 21.95
N PRO A 104 3.10 33.86 22.64
CA PRO A 104 3.63 35.09 22.04
C PRO A 104 4.53 34.77 20.85
N ASP A 105 4.90 35.77 20.04
CA ASP A 105 5.92 35.58 19.01
C ASP A 105 7.26 35.18 19.64
N VAL A 106 7.63 33.93 19.40
CA VAL A 106 8.88 33.30 19.86
C VAL A 106 9.77 32.88 18.68
N LEU A 107 9.43 33.30 17.45
CA LEU A 107 10.19 32.97 16.26
C LEU A 107 11.53 33.71 16.29
N VAL A 108 12.61 32.95 16.43
CA VAL A 108 14.00 33.47 16.45
C VAL A 108 14.73 33.24 15.13
N ASP A 109 14.30 32.24 14.35
CA ASP A 109 14.89 31.88 13.07
C ASP A 109 14.39 32.78 11.93
N GLU A 110 15.29 33.24 11.08
CA GLU A 110 14.96 34.18 10.00
C GLU A 110 14.10 33.55 8.90
N ALA A 111 14.34 32.27 8.58
CA ALA A 111 13.52 31.57 7.60
C ALA A 111 12.09 31.32 8.12
N GLN A 112 11.95 30.97 9.40
CA GLN A 112 10.63 30.84 10.04
C GLN A 112 9.86 32.16 10.06
N ARG A 113 10.53 33.29 10.29
CA ARG A 113 9.89 34.62 10.23
C ARG A 113 9.42 34.98 8.83
N LEU A 114 10.24 34.69 7.81
CA LEU A 114 9.90 34.96 6.42
C LEU A 114 8.71 34.10 5.99
N GLU A 115 8.74 32.81 6.30
CA GLU A 115 7.63 31.90 6.01
C GLU A 115 6.35 32.34 6.75
N HIS A 116 6.44 32.71 8.03
CA HIS A 116 5.29 33.21 8.77
C HIS A 116 4.67 34.43 8.08
N ALA A 117 5.50 35.41 7.69
CA ALA A 117 5.07 36.62 7.00
C ALA A 117 4.40 36.33 5.64
N GLU A 118 4.95 35.42 4.84
CA GLU A 118 4.36 35.00 3.56
C GLU A 118 2.98 34.36 3.77
N ASN A 119 2.82 33.58 4.84
CA ASN A 119 1.57 32.87 5.10
C ASN A 119 0.46 33.73 5.69
N LEU A 120 0.75 34.92 6.21
CA LEU A 120 -0.27 35.86 6.65
C LEU A 120 -1.25 36.23 5.52
N ALA A 121 -0.79 36.22 4.27
CA ALA A 121 -1.62 36.53 3.10
C ALA A 121 -2.76 35.53 2.86
N HIS A 122 -2.73 34.35 3.48
CA HIS A 122 -3.79 33.35 3.37
C HIS A 122 -4.87 33.49 4.44
N LEU A 123 -4.63 34.32 5.47
CA LEU A 123 -5.50 34.46 6.63
C LEU A 123 -6.43 35.65 6.49
N ASP A 124 -7.66 35.49 6.98
CA ASP A 124 -8.63 36.57 7.14
C ASP A 124 -8.54 37.19 8.54
N ARG A 125 -8.17 36.39 9.56
CA ARG A 125 -7.90 36.87 10.93
C ARG A 125 -6.79 36.04 11.60
N LEU A 126 -5.96 36.72 12.39
CA LEU A 126 -5.01 36.12 13.32
C LEU A 126 -5.44 36.46 14.75
N ILE A 127 -5.84 35.45 15.50
CA ILE A 127 -6.33 35.53 16.87
C ILE A 127 -5.17 35.32 17.84
N CYS A 128 -4.92 36.28 18.71
CA CYS A 128 -3.99 36.15 19.83
C CYS A 128 -4.76 35.85 21.12
N VAL A 129 -4.24 34.92 21.93
CA VAL A 129 -4.90 34.50 23.18
C VAL A 129 -4.80 35.50 24.33
N SER A 130 -4.08 36.61 24.14
CA SER A 130 -3.88 37.69 25.11
C SER A 130 -3.47 38.99 24.38
N GLU A 131 -3.76 40.14 24.99
CA GLU A 131 -3.29 41.45 24.50
C GLU A 131 -1.75 41.51 24.51
N GLY A 132 -1.14 40.84 25.49
CA GLY A 132 0.31 40.67 25.56
C GLY A 132 0.89 39.92 24.36
N ALA A 133 0.25 38.82 23.93
CA ALA A 133 0.66 38.10 22.73
C ALA A 133 0.41 38.94 21.46
N GLU A 134 -0.73 39.63 21.35
CA GLU A 134 -1.01 40.53 20.22
C GLU A 134 0.07 41.60 20.06
N ALA A 135 0.52 42.21 21.16
CA ALA A 135 1.60 43.19 21.13
C ALA A 135 2.92 42.63 20.56
N THR A 136 3.23 41.35 20.82
CA THR A 136 4.43 40.71 20.27
C THR A 136 4.31 40.46 18.76
N PHE A 137 3.17 39.96 18.28
CA PHE A 137 2.93 39.76 16.85
C PHE A 137 2.86 41.07 16.06
N ARG A 138 2.28 42.13 16.65
CA ARG A 138 2.34 43.49 16.09
C ARG A 138 3.78 43.98 15.96
N ALA A 139 4.60 43.79 17.00
CA ALA A 139 6.02 44.16 16.96
C ALA A 139 6.82 43.34 15.93
N ALA A 140 6.39 42.10 15.65
CA ALA A 140 6.94 41.22 14.63
C ALA A 140 6.53 41.60 13.19
N GLY A 141 5.65 42.58 13.01
CA GLY A 141 5.22 43.09 11.70
C GLY A 141 3.90 42.52 11.18
N CYS A 142 3.09 41.86 12.03
CA CYS A 142 1.74 41.44 11.64
C CYS A 142 0.82 42.67 11.40
N PRO A 143 0.03 42.70 10.32
CA PRO A 143 -0.88 43.80 10.03
C PRO A 143 -1.98 43.99 11.10
N ASP A 144 -2.24 45.24 11.49
CA ASP A 144 -3.23 45.57 12.53
C ASP A 144 -4.67 45.16 12.16
N ASP A 145 -5.02 45.15 10.87
CA ASP A 145 -6.33 44.74 10.37
C ASP A 145 -6.55 43.22 10.38
N LEU A 146 -5.46 42.45 10.48
CA LEU A 146 -5.47 41.00 10.61
C LEU A 146 -5.60 40.56 12.07
N LEU A 147 -5.03 41.32 13.01
CA LEU A 147 -4.93 40.97 14.42
C LEU A 147 -6.28 41.10 15.16
N ALA A 148 -6.57 40.15 16.04
CA ALA A 148 -7.65 40.20 17.00
C ALA A 148 -7.23 39.50 18.30
N THR A 149 -7.63 40.04 19.46
CA THR A 149 -7.46 39.33 20.74
C THR A 149 -8.75 38.61 21.13
N VAL A 150 -8.65 37.31 21.41
CA VAL A 150 -9.68 36.54 22.12
C VAL A 150 -9.02 35.83 23.29
N ARG A 151 -9.30 36.30 24.50
CA ARG A 151 -8.71 35.71 25.72
C ARG A 151 -9.14 34.25 25.85
N ASN A 152 -8.17 33.38 26.11
CA ASN A 152 -8.43 32.00 26.52
C ASN A 152 -9.51 31.93 27.61
N GLY A 153 -10.39 30.93 27.46
CA GLY A 153 -11.45 30.62 28.39
C GLY A 153 -11.33 29.19 28.88
N VAL A 154 -11.59 28.95 30.16
CA VAL A 154 -11.70 27.60 30.73
C VAL A 154 -13.06 27.40 31.40
N ARG A 155 -13.47 26.14 31.56
CA ARG A 155 -14.60 25.79 32.43
C ARG A 155 -14.12 25.63 33.85
N ARG A 156 -15.01 25.91 34.80
CA ARG A 156 -14.76 25.56 36.20
C ARG A 156 -14.66 24.04 36.32
N LEU A 157 -13.56 23.55 36.86
CA LEU A 157 -13.38 22.14 37.18
C LEU A 157 -14.01 21.85 38.55
N PRO A 158 -15.10 21.05 38.64
CA PRO A 158 -15.65 20.68 39.93
C PRO A 158 -14.71 19.71 40.65
N SER A 159 -14.66 19.81 41.97
CA SER A 159 -14.04 18.80 42.82
C SER A 159 -15.07 17.71 43.13
N THR A 160 -14.65 16.45 43.04
CA THR A 160 -15.47 15.26 43.27
C THR A 160 -15.38 14.75 44.71
N ALA A 161 -14.37 15.19 45.47
CA ALA A 161 -14.14 14.78 46.84
C ALA A 161 -13.89 15.97 47.79
N SER A 162 -14.15 15.79 49.08
CA SER A 162 -13.79 16.80 50.09
C SER A 162 -12.27 17.02 50.12
N ARG A 163 -11.84 18.26 50.36
CA ARG A 163 -10.43 18.66 50.53
C ARG A 163 -9.65 17.70 51.44
N GLU A 164 -10.23 17.31 52.57
CA GLU A 164 -9.62 16.42 53.56
C GLU A 164 -9.37 15.02 53.00
N ALA A 165 -10.31 14.50 52.21
CA ALA A 165 -10.19 13.18 51.57
C ALA A 165 -9.09 13.18 50.50
N VAL A 166 -9.03 14.22 49.66
CA VAL A 166 -7.99 14.37 48.63
C VAL A 166 -6.61 14.49 49.28
N ARG A 167 -6.46 15.35 50.30
CA ARG A 167 -5.20 15.50 51.06
C ARG A 167 -4.76 14.18 51.69
N LYS A 168 -5.68 13.44 52.31
CA LYS A 168 -5.39 12.13 52.89
C LYS A 168 -4.91 11.13 51.83
N ALA A 169 -5.57 11.08 50.67
CA ALA A 169 -5.20 10.19 49.57
C ALA A 169 -3.82 10.53 48.99
N LEU A 170 -3.46 11.80 48.97
CA LEU A 170 -2.14 12.29 48.54
C LEU A 170 -1.06 12.16 49.62
N GLY A 171 -1.42 11.78 50.85
CA GLY A 171 -0.50 11.72 51.99
C GLY A 171 -0.01 13.09 52.47
N VAL A 172 -0.81 14.15 52.26
CA VAL A 172 -0.56 15.51 52.76
C VAL A 172 -1.03 15.59 54.21
N ALA A 173 -0.22 16.14 55.12
CA ALA A 173 -0.64 16.31 56.51
C ALA A 173 -1.82 17.32 56.61
N PRO A 174 -2.78 17.15 57.53
CA PRO A 174 -3.96 18.02 57.62
C PRO A 174 -3.63 19.52 57.79
N ASP A 175 -2.52 19.83 58.46
CA ASP A 175 -2.01 21.17 58.77
C ASP A 175 -0.87 21.64 57.86
N ALA A 176 -0.43 20.80 56.91
CA ALA A 176 0.56 21.20 55.91
C ALA A 176 0.04 22.34 55.02
N LEU A 177 0.95 23.19 54.53
CA LEU A 177 0.64 24.19 53.51
C LEU A 177 0.97 23.59 52.14
N LEU A 178 -0.06 23.31 51.34
CA LEU A 178 0.07 22.58 50.08
C LEU A 178 0.17 23.52 48.89
N LEU A 179 1.28 23.48 48.18
CA LEU A 179 1.47 24.20 46.92
C LEU A 179 1.31 23.23 45.75
N LEU A 180 0.75 23.72 44.66
CA LEU A 180 0.51 22.92 43.46
C LEU A 180 1.05 23.63 42.21
N THR A 181 1.75 22.87 41.37
CA THR A 181 2.09 23.24 40.00
C THR A 181 1.53 22.19 39.05
N LEU A 182 0.79 22.66 38.05
CA LEU A 182 0.24 21.85 36.96
C LEU A 182 0.91 22.29 35.66
N ALA A 183 1.88 21.54 35.17
CA ALA A 183 2.62 21.90 33.95
C ALA A 183 3.44 20.72 33.39
N ARG A 184 3.72 20.76 32.08
CA ARG A 184 4.69 19.84 31.47
C ARG A 184 6.10 20.13 32.01
N PHE A 185 6.91 19.09 32.18
CA PHE A 185 8.31 19.24 32.60
C PHE A 185 9.20 19.65 31.42
N THR A 186 9.12 20.93 31.03
CA THR A 186 9.93 21.57 29.99
C THR A 186 10.61 22.83 30.51
N GLU A 187 11.66 23.29 29.81
CA GLU A 187 12.41 24.51 30.18
C GLU A 187 11.49 25.73 30.29
N GLN A 188 10.56 25.88 29.33
CA GLN A 188 9.54 26.93 29.33
C GLN A 188 8.83 27.06 30.68
N LYS A 189 8.52 25.96 31.37
CA LYS A 189 7.68 25.97 32.57
C LYS A 189 8.44 26.32 33.84
N GLY A 190 9.78 26.47 33.77
CA GLY A 190 10.58 27.08 34.83
C GLY A 190 10.61 26.33 36.17
N HIS A 191 10.25 25.05 36.21
CA HIS A 191 10.22 24.23 37.44
C HIS A 191 11.53 24.29 38.23
N ARG A 192 12.67 24.37 37.54
CA ARG A 192 13.98 24.53 38.14
C ARG A 192 14.05 25.73 39.10
N HIS A 193 13.53 26.89 38.70
CA HIS A 193 13.56 28.09 39.54
C HIS A 193 12.68 27.95 40.79
N LEU A 194 11.59 27.18 40.70
CA LEU A 194 10.76 26.84 41.84
C LEU A 194 11.49 25.90 42.81
N LEU A 195 12.19 24.89 42.29
CA LEU A 195 13.00 23.98 43.11
C LEU A 195 14.18 24.72 43.78
N GLU A 196 14.84 25.63 43.08
CA GLU A 196 15.89 26.50 43.63
C GLU A 196 15.35 27.44 44.74
N ALA A 197 14.11 27.89 44.62
CA ALA A 197 13.44 28.73 45.62
C ALA A 197 12.97 27.94 46.86
N TRP A 198 12.75 26.62 46.71
CA TRP A 198 12.08 25.78 47.70
C TRP A 198 12.78 25.68 49.06
N PRO A 199 14.13 25.56 49.17
CA PRO A 199 14.81 25.51 50.46
C PRO A 199 14.53 26.72 51.37
N ALA A 200 14.44 27.93 50.79
CA ALA A 200 14.11 29.14 51.54
C ALA A 200 12.65 29.16 52.02
N VAL A 201 11.74 28.55 51.24
CA VAL A 201 10.34 28.38 51.63
C VAL A 201 10.22 27.42 52.82
N LEU A 202 10.91 26.27 52.78
CA LEU A 202 10.92 25.31 53.89
C LEU A 202 11.56 25.88 55.17
N ALA A 203 12.58 26.71 55.03
CA ALA A 203 13.21 27.36 56.18
C ALA A 203 12.23 28.31 56.91
N ALA A 204 11.33 28.98 56.18
CA ALA A 204 10.30 29.84 56.76
C ALA A 204 9.03 29.08 57.18
N HIS A 205 8.66 28.02 56.44
CA HIS A 205 7.45 27.23 56.63
C HIS A 205 7.79 25.72 56.56
N PRO A 206 8.24 25.10 57.67
CA PRO A 206 8.70 23.70 57.67
C PRO A 206 7.63 22.66 57.32
N SER A 207 6.34 23.01 57.41
CA SER A 207 5.21 22.15 57.03
C SER A 207 4.73 22.36 55.59
N ALA A 208 5.46 23.13 54.77
CA ALA A 208 5.11 23.34 53.38
C ALA A 208 5.41 22.09 52.53
N GLU A 209 4.45 21.71 51.68
CA GLU A 209 4.57 20.59 50.74
C GLU A 209 4.29 21.09 49.31
N LEU A 210 5.07 20.64 48.33
CA LEU A 210 4.93 20.98 46.92
C LEU A 210 4.53 19.75 46.10
N LEU A 211 3.43 19.86 45.36
CA LEU A 211 2.99 18.85 44.40
C LEU A 211 3.24 19.35 42.97
N LEU A 212 3.96 18.55 42.20
CA LEU A 212 4.22 18.78 40.78
C LEU A 212 3.47 17.74 39.97
N ALA A 213 2.45 18.16 39.21
CA ALA A 213 1.69 17.26 38.34
C ALA A 213 1.90 17.62 36.86
N GLY A 214 2.15 16.58 36.06
CA GLY A 214 2.53 16.65 34.66
C GLY A 214 3.58 15.59 34.33
N SER A 215 4.00 15.57 33.07
CA SER A 215 5.10 14.73 32.57
C SER A 215 5.90 15.53 31.55
N GLY A 216 7.14 15.12 31.28
CA GLY A 216 7.99 15.76 30.28
C GLY A 216 9.46 15.39 30.39
N PRO A 217 10.29 15.82 29.41
CA PRO A 217 11.70 15.44 29.33
C PRO A 217 12.53 15.82 30.54
N LEU A 218 12.13 16.86 31.31
CA LEU A 218 12.85 17.29 32.50
C LEU A 218 12.41 16.60 33.80
N GLU A 219 11.43 15.69 33.78
CA GLU A 219 10.91 15.08 35.02
C GLU A 219 11.98 14.27 35.75
N ALA A 220 12.67 13.36 35.04
CA ALA A 220 13.71 12.51 35.61
C ALA A 220 14.91 13.28 36.19
N PRO A 221 15.53 14.25 35.46
CA PRO A 221 16.63 15.03 36.03
C PRO A 221 16.18 15.88 37.24
N MET A 222 14.96 16.41 37.23
CA MET A 222 14.44 17.18 38.38
C MET A 222 14.16 16.30 39.60
N ARG A 223 13.69 15.05 39.42
CA ARG A 223 13.55 14.10 40.54
C ARG A 223 14.91 13.82 41.20
N ALA A 224 15.95 13.61 40.40
CA ALA A 224 17.30 13.39 40.91
C ALA A 224 17.84 14.64 41.66
N GLU A 225 17.55 15.84 41.17
CA GLU A 225 17.92 17.10 41.85
C GLU A 225 17.21 17.24 43.21
N VAL A 226 15.92 16.92 43.28
CA VAL A 226 15.14 16.93 44.52
C VAL A 226 15.70 15.93 45.54
N GLU A 227 16.08 14.73 45.10
CA GLU A 227 16.73 13.72 45.95
C GLU A 227 18.10 14.19 46.44
N ALA A 228 18.95 14.70 45.55
CA ALA A 228 20.28 15.20 45.89
C ALA A 228 20.24 16.40 46.86
N ALA A 229 19.23 17.26 46.74
CA ALA A 229 18.99 18.38 47.63
C ALA A 229 18.32 18.00 48.96
N GLY A 230 17.97 16.72 49.16
CA GLY A 230 17.29 16.25 50.38
C GLY A 230 15.84 16.74 50.51
N LEU A 231 15.20 17.15 49.42
CA LEU A 231 13.87 17.78 49.40
C LEU A 231 12.72 16.77 49.25
N GLY A 232 13.01 15.48 49.07
CA GLY A 232 12.03 14.43 48.75
C GLY A 232 10.90 14.24 49.78
N ALA A 233 11.09 14.66 51.03
CA ALA A 233 10.02 14.65 52.04
C ALA A 233 8.97 15.75 51.83
N SER A 234 9.30 16.79 51.05
CA SER A 234 8.49 18.01 50.88
C SER A 234 8.08 18.28 49.43
N VAL A 235 8.70 17.61 48.44
CA VAL A 235 8.36 17.74 47.02
C VAL A 235 7.93 16.38 46.49
N ARG A 236 6.73 16.31 45.91
CA ARG A 236 6.20 15.09 45.30
C ARG A 236 5.78 15.33 43.86
N PHE A 237 6.15 14.38 43.02
CA PHE A 237 5.81 14.37 41.60
C PHE A 237 4.68 13.37 41.37
N LEU A 238 3.56 13.85 40.85
CA LEU A 238 2.32 13.08 40.72
C LEU A 238 2.17 12.40 39.34
N GLY A 239 3.06 12.70 38.39
CA GLY A 239 2.88 12.33 36.99
C GLY A 239 1.67 13.04 36.35
N THR A 240 1.19 12.52 35.22
CA THR A 240 -0.03 13.01 34.56
C THR A 240 -1.27 12.69 35.40
N ARG A 241 -2.17 13.67 35.56
CA ARG A 241 -3.37 13.59 36.42
C ARG A 241 -4.62 13.96 35.65
N THR A 242 -5.74 13.31 35.97
CA THR A 242 -7.07 13.59 35.41
C THR A 242 -8.03 14.24 36.42
N ASP A 243 -7.68 14.21 37.71
CA ASP A 243 -8.43 14.75 38.84
C ASP A 243 -8.02 16.19 39.19
N VAL A 244 -7.77 17.02 38.18
CA VAL A 244 -7.24 18.39 38.33
C VAL A 244 -8.10 19.25 39.27
N GLY A 245 -9.43 19.15 39.17
CA GLY A 245 -10.36 19.87 40.06
C GLY A 245 -10.17 19.51 41.54
N ASP A 246 -9.89 18.25 41.85
CA ASP A 246 -9.62 17.78 43.22
C ASP A 246 -8.27 18.28 43.73
N LEU A 247 -7.23 18.27 42.88
CA LEU A 247 -5.91 18.80 43.22
C LEU A 247 -5.96 20.30 43.53
N LEU A 248 -6.65 21.07 42.68
CA LEU A 248 -6.84 22.51 42.88
C LEU A 248 -7.61 22.82 44.18
N ALA A 249 -8.65 22.04 44.48
CA ALA A 249 -9.42 22.19 45.72
C ALA A 249 -8.64 21.77 46.99
N ALA A 250 -7.64 20.88 46.84
CA ALA A 250 -6.79 20.41 47.93
C ALA A 250 -5.61 21.34 48.26
N ALA A 251 -5.17 22.16 47.31
CA ALA A 251 -4.05 23.09 47.45
C ALA A 251 -4.40 24.36 48.23
N ASP A 252 -3.40 25.01 48.80
CA ASP A 252 -3.50 26.32 49.47
C ASP A 252 -2.97 27.48 48.59
N LEU A 253 -2.09 27.16 47.63
CA LEU A 253 -1.48 28.13 46.73
C LEU A 253 -1.11 27.45 45.40
N PHE A 254 -1.41 28.09 44.28
CA PHE A 254 -0.95 27.65 42.96
C PHE A 254 0.33 28.39 42.57
N VAL A 255 1.28 27.68 41.96
CA VAL A 255 2.54 28.29 41.51
C VAL A 255 2.84 27.93 40.06
N LEU A 256 3.05 28.96 39.22
CA LEU A 256 3.50 28.79 37.83
C LEU A 256 4.74 29.66 37.54
N PRO A 257 5.96 29.09 37.58
CA PRO A 257 7.21 29.81 37.41
C PRO A 257 7.68 29.94 35.94
N SER A 258 6.74 29.97 34.98
CA SER A 258 7.06 29.89 33.54
C SER A 258 7.92 31.05 33.02
N LEU A 259 8.73 30.78 32.00
CA LEU A 259 9.57 31.77 31.32
C LEU A 259 8.79 32.54 30.24
N PHE A 260 7.81 31.91 29.60
CA PHE A 260 6.90 32.53 28.64
C PHE A 260 5.59 31.71 28.52
N GLU A 261 4.48 32.41 28.25
CA GLU A 261 3.11 31.88 28.12
C GLU A 261 2.28 32.87 27.28
N GLY A 262 1.32 32.36 26.50
CA GLY A 262 0.34 33.20 25.79
C GLY A 262 -0.74 33.71 26.75
N LEU A 263 -1.62 32.82 27.21
CA LEU A 263 -2.50 33.02 28.37
C LEU A 263 -2.68 31.65 29.05
N PRO A 264 -2.03 31.40 30.20
CA PRO A 264 -1.89 30.05 30.74
C PRO A 264 -3.20 29.49 31.28
N LEU A 265 -3.74 28.45 30.63
CA LEU A 265 -4.99 27.78 31.00
C LEU A 265 -5.01 27.35 32.48
N VAL A 266 -3.92 26.78 32.98
CA VAL A 266 -3.81 26.30 34.37
C VAL A 266 -3.87 27.41 35.43
N VAL A 267 -3.46 28.63 35.09
CA VAL A 267 -3.65 29.79 35.98
C VAL A 267 -5.13 30.17 36.02
N LEU A 268 -5.80 30.14 34.87
CA LEU A 268 -7.24 30.39 34.80
C LEU A 268 -8.03 29.32 35.57
N GLU A 269 -7.60 28.05 35.49
CA GLU A 269 -8.18 26.95 36.28
C GLU A 269 -7.99 27.15 37.79
N ALA A 270 -6.81 27.58 38.23
CA ALA A 270 -6.55 27.91 39.62
C ALA A 270 -7.40 29.09 40.11
N MET A 271 -7.49 30.16 39.32
CA MET A 271 -8.39 31.28 39.59
C MET A 271 -9.86 30.83 39.64
N ALA A 272 -10.29 29.97 38.73
CA ALA A 272 -11.63 29.37 38.72
C ALA A 272 -11.89 28.48 39.94
N ALA A 273 -10.86 27.91 40.56
CA ALA A 273 -10.98 27.19 41.83
C ALA A 273 -11.00 28.13 43.06
N GLY A 274 -10.72 29.43 42.88
CA GLY A 274 -10.50 30.37 43.98
C GLY A 274 -9.18 30.17 44.70
N LEU A 275 -8.23 29.48 44.05
CA LEU A 275 -6.90 29.21 44.58
C LEU A 275 -6.01 30.43 44.28
N PRO A 276 -5.42 31.10 45.29
CA PRO A 276 -4.51 32.20 45.04
C PRO A 276 -3.28 31.74 44.23
N VAL A 277 -2.79 32.64 43.37
CA VAL A 277 -1.73 32.33 42.39
C VAL A 277 -0.45 33.12 42.68
N VAL A 278 0.69 32.43 42.66
CA VAL A 278 2.03 33.02 42.49
C VAL A 278 2.53 32.64 41.10
N ALA A 279 2.81 33.60 40.25
CA ALA A 279 3.32 33.35 38.91
C ALA A 279 4.45 34.31 38.55
N THR A 280 5.18 34.01 37.48
CA THR A 280 6.13 34.96 36.90
C THR A 280 5.40 36.09 36.19
N ARG A 281 6.04 37.25 36.03
CA ARG A 281 5.53 38.43 35.32
C ARG A 281 5.92 38.34 33.86
N ILE A 282 5.15 37.56 33.12
CA ILE A 282 5.23 37.40 31.67
C ILE A 282 3.92 37.87 31.06
N PRO A 283 3.86 38.20 29.75
CA PRO A 283 2.70 38.85 29.16
C PRO A 283 1.36 38.18 29.50
N GLY A 284 1.26 36.85 29.33
CA GLY A 284 0.02 36.12 29.61
C GLY A 284 -0.41 36.08 31.07
N THR A 285 0.52 35.85 32.00
CA THR A 285 0.19 35.79 33.43
C THR A 285 -0.14 37.16 34.01
N ALA A 286 0.48 38.22 33.50
CA ALA A 286 0.21 39.60 33.92
C ALA A 286 -1.19 40.07 33.49
N GLU A 287 -1.73 39.48 32.42
CA GLU A 287 -3.11 39.73 31.98
C GLU A 287 -4.14 39.00 32.86
N ALA A 288 -3.83 37.76 33.25
CA ALA A 288 -4.68 36.95 34.14
C ALA A 288 -4.67 37.48 35.59
N VAL A 289 -3.47 37.70 36.14
CA VAL A 289 -3.24 38.00 37.57
C VAL A 289 -2.88 39.47 37.74
N GLU A 290 -3.66 40.18 38.54
CA GLU A 290 -3.38 41.55 38.95
C GLU A 290 -2.52 41.54 40.21
N GLU A 291 -1.30 42.05 40.09
CA GLU A 291 -0.37 42.16 41.21
C GLU A 291 -1.01 42.97 42.35
N GLY A 292 -0.94 42.41 43.56
CA GLY A 292 -1.49 43.09 44.73
C GLY A 292 -2.98 42.81 44.97
N ALA A 293 -3.74 42.41 43.95
CA ALA A 293 -5.19 42.21 44.02
C ALA A 293 -5.61 40.74 43.91
N THR A 294 -5.16 40.02 42.89
CA THR A 294 -5.60 38.63 42.63
C THR A 294 -4.49 37.59 42.77
N GLY A 295 -3.24 38.01 42.90
CA GLY A 295 -2.10 37.12 43.13
C GLY A 295 -0.77 37.85 43.30
N TRP A 296 0.33 37.10 43.19
CA TRP A 296 1.70 37.64 43.24
C TRP A 296 2.43 37.39 41.93
N LEU A 297 3.10 38.42 41.42
CA LEU A 297 3.87 38.36 40.19
C LEU A 297 5.36 38.65 40.47
N VAL A 298 6.24 37.74 40.08
CA VAL A 298 7.70 37.87 40.26
C VAL A 298 8.43 37.89 38.90
N PRO A 299 9.63 38.47 38.76
CA PRO A 299 10.39 38.34 37.53
C PRO A 299 10.63 36.87 37.14
N PRO A 300 10.60 36.51 35.84
CA PRO A 300 10.96 35.17 35.38
C PRO A 300 12.44 34.86 35.69
N ALA A 301 12.75 33.59 35.94
CA ALA A 301 14.09 33.10 36.29
C ALA A 301 14.74 33.72 37.55
N ASP A 302 13.95 34.33 38.44
CA ASP A 302 14.43 34.92 39.71
C ASP A 302 13.95 34.09 40.92
N SER A 303 14.68 33.01 41.21
CA SER A 303 14.41 32.11 42.35
C SER A 303 14.39 32.84 43.71
N PRO A 304 15.27 33.83 43.99
CA PRO A 304 15.16 34.69 45.17
C PRO A 304 13.86 35.51 45.26
N ALA A 305 13.38 36.10 44.17
CA ALA A 305 12.10 36.81 44.17
C ALA A 305 10.91 35.84 44.35
N LEU A 306 10.97 34.69 43.69
CA LEU A 306 9.97 33.63 43.82
C LEU A 306 9.87 33.13 45.27
N SER A 307 11.00 32.84 45.93
CA SER A 307 10.98 32.42 47.34
C SER A 307 10.38 33.48 48.27
N ARG A 308 10.73 34.77 48.10
CA ARG A 308 10.13 35.86 48.90
C ARG A 308 8.62 35.94 48.71
N ALA A 309 8.14 35.83 47.47
CA ALA A 309 6.72 35.86 47.17
C ALA A 309 5.98 34.66 47.76
N LEU A 310 6.55 33.44 47.66
CA LEU A 310 6.00 32.24 48.26
C LEU A 310 5.95 32.33 49.79
N VAL A 311 7.03 32.77 50.44
CA VAL A 311 7.07 32.95 51.90
C VAL A 311 6.03 33.97 52.37
N ALA A 312 5.89 35.09 51.66
CA ALA A 312 4.88 36.10 51.95
C ALA A 312 3.46 35.57 51.75
N ALA A 313 3.20 34.86 50.66
CA ALA A 313 1.92 34.24 50.37
C ALA A 313 1.54 33.21 51.46
N LEU A 314 2.48 32.37 51.88
CA LEU A 314 2.26 31.34 52.92
C LEU A 314 2.13 31.93 54.34
N GLY A 315 2.70 33.12 54.60
CA GLY A 315 2.62 33.80 55.90
C GLY A 315 1.28 34.48 56.21
N ASP A 316 0.44 34.76 55.21
CA ASP A 316 -0.81 35.52 55.40
C ASP A 316 -2.05 34.78 54.83
N LEU A 317 -2.75 34.05 55.71
CA LEU A 317 -3.97 33.32 55.36
C LEU A 317 -5.10 34.24 54.88
N LYS A 318 -5.23 35.44 55.45
CA LYS A 318 -6.29 36.39 55.06
C LYS A 318 -6.02 36.94 53.66
N ALA A 319 -4.77 37.30 53.37
CA ALA A 319 -4.38 37.74 52.04
C ALA A 319 -4.55 36.64 50.98
N ARG A 320 -4.21 35.39 51.31
CA ARG A 320 -4.47 34.23 50.42
C ARG A 320 -5.94 34.08 50.07
N ALA A 321 -6.81 34.05 51.08
CA ALA A 321 -8.24 33.90 50.88
C ALA A 321 -8.85 35.07 50.09
N ALA A 322 -8.47 36.31 50.41
CA ALA A 322 -8.95 37.50 49.72
C ALA A 322 -8.52 37.53 48.24
N ARG A 323 -7.25 37.21 47.95
CA ARG A 323 -6.72 37.17 46.58
C ARG A 323 -7.31 36.02 45.77
N GLY A 324 -7.51 34.85 46.38
CA GLY A 324 -8.20 33.73 45.76
C GLY A 324 -9.64 34.08 45.37
N ALA A 325 -10.39 34.73 46.26
CA ALA A 325 -11.74 35.21 45.98
C ALA A 325 -11.77 36.27 44.87
N ALA A 326 -10.88 37.27 44.91
CA ALA A 326 -10.78 38.29 43.88
C ALA A 326 -10.34 37.71 42.52
N GLY A 327 -9.42 36.75 42.53
CA GLY A 327 -9.01 36.00 41.34
C GLY A 327 -10.16 35.21 40.72
N ARG A 328 -11.03 34.63 41.57
CA ARG A 328 -12.23 33.94 41.11
C ARG A 328 -13.25 34.88 40.48
N GLU A 329 -13.54 36.01 41.11
CA GLU A 329 -14.45 37.02 40.58
C GLU A 329 -13.96 37.52 39.20
N ARG A 330 -12.66 37.80 39.09
CA ARG A 330 -12.04 38.18 37.81
C ARG A 330 -12.18 37.08 36.75
N PHE A 331 -11.95 35.83 37.12
CA PHE A 331 -12.15 34.67 36.22
C PHE A 331 -13.58 34.62 35.68
N ASP A 332 -14.59 34.74 36.55
CA ASP A 332 -16.00 34.61 36.17
C ASP A 332 -16.39 35.69 35.13
N HIS A 333 -15.82 36.90 35.21
CA HIS A 333 -16.07 37.99 34.27
C HIS A 333 -15.25 37.90 32.96
N HIS A 334 -13.98 37.51 33.02
CA HIS A 334 -13.04 37.72 31.91
C HIS A 334 -12.43 36.46 31.29
N PHE A 335 -12.57 35.29 31.92
CA PHE A 335 -11.82 34.09 31.52
C PHE A 335 -12.65 32.79 31.46
N ASN A 336 -13.98 32.88 31.44
CA ASN A 336 -14.86 31.72 31.17
C ASN A 336 -14.88 31.29 29.69
N ALA A 337 -15.16 30.01 29.44
CA ALA A 337 -15.18 29.39 28.10
C ALA A 337 -16.29 29.92 27.18
N SER A 338 -17.48 30.21 27.71
CA SER A 338 -18.63 30.63 26.89
C SER A 338 -18.42 32.01 26.24
N ARG A 339 -17.79 32.95 26.96
CA ARG A 339 -17.35 34.24 26.39
C ARG A 339 -16.33 34.02 25.27
N MET A 340 -15.29 33.22 25.51
CA MET A 340 -14.27 32.91 24.49
C MET A 340 -14.93 32.40 23.20
N ALA A 341 -15.83 31.42 23.32
CA ALA A 341 -16.54 30.87 22.17
C ALA A 341 -17.44 31.92 21.47
N GLU A 342 -18.09 32.80 22.22
CA GLU A 342 -18.92 33.87 21.67
C GLU A 342 -18.12 34.93 20.90
N GLU A 343 -16.97 35.35 21.46
CA GLU A 343 -16.03 36.27 20.82
C GLU A 343 -15.44 35.64 19.54
N THR A 344 -14.96 34.39 19.62
CA THR A 344 -14.45 33.66 18.46
C THR A 344 -15.53 33.49 17.37
N PHE A 345 -16.77 33.14 17.75
CA PHE A 345 -17.88 33.04 16.79
C PHE A 345 -18.23 34.38 16.15
N GLY A 346 -18.08 35.49 16.89
CA GLY A 346 -18.18 36.84 16.36
C GLY A 346 -17.18 37.10 15.23
N LEU A 347 -15.94 36.65 15.40
CA LEU A 347 -14.89 36.76 14.37
C LEU A 347 -15.18 35.90 13.15
N TYR A 348 -15.70 34.67 13.34
CA TYR A 348 -16.14 33.85 12.20
C TYR A 348 -17.17 34.57 11.36
N ARG A 349 -18.23 35.13 11.97
CA ARG A 349 -19.25 35.89 11.23
C ARG A 349 -18.70 37.13 10.54
N ALA A 350 -17.73 37.81 11.15
CA ALA A 350 -17.12 39.00 10.58
C ALA A 350 -16.20 38.69 9.39
N ALA A 351 -15.54 37.54 9.38
CA ALA A 351 -14.68 37.08 8.29
C ALA A 351 -15.47 36.52 7.09
N MET A 352 -16.73 36.12 7.30
CA MET A 352 -17.56 35.62 6.21
C MET A 352 -17.92 36.74 5.20
N PRO A 353 -17.81 36.49 3.88
CA PRO A 353 -18.19 37.46 2.86
C PRO A 353 -19.69 37.78 2.90
N SER A 354 -20.04 39.05 2.68
CA SER A 354 -21.44 39.52 2.64
C SER A 354 -22.18 38.91 1.45
N GLN A 355 -23.04 37.92 1.72
CA GLN A 355 -23.96 37.23 0.80
C GLN A 355 -23.41 36.81 -0.57
N ARG A 356 -22.95 35.56 -0.65
CA ARG A 356 -23.29 34.67 -1.76
C ARG A 356 -24.10 33.50 -1.22
N HIS A 357 -25.42 33.62 -1.19
CA HIS A 357 -26.31 32.44 -1.17
C HIS A 357 -26.25 31.80 -2.57
N GLY A 358 -25.12 31.17 -2.88
CA GLY A 358 -25.10 30.10 -3.87
C GLY A 358 -25.80 28.93 -3.22
N SER A 359 -26.91 28.48 -3.80
CA SER A 359 -27.62 27.26 -3.45
C SER A 359 -26.62 26.09 -3.36
N SER A 360 -26.10 25.82 -2.16
CA SER A 360 -25.45 24.55 -1.85
C SER A 360 -26.51 23.48 -2.07
N MET A 361 -26.34 22.65 -3.10
CA MET A 361 -27.19 21.48 -3.26
C MET A 361 -27.10 20.67 -1.97
N THR A 362 -28.24 20.45 -1.31
CA THR A 362 -28.30 19.64 -0.10
C THR A 362 -27.75 18.25 -0.43
N LYS A 363 -26.61 17.91 0.16
CA LYS A 363 -25.99 16.59 0.00
C LYS A 363 -26.77 15.56 0.81
N THR A 364 -26.89 14.35 0.29
CA THR A 364 -27.50 13.21 0.99
C THR A 364 -26.58 12.81 2.15
N ARG A 365 -27.08 12.90 3.38
CA ARG A 365 -26.37 12.57 4.62
C ARG A 365 -26.53 11.09 4.92
N ILE A 366 -25.44 10.34 4.82
CA ILE A 366 -25.43 8.88 5.00
C ILE A 366 -24.76 8.52 6.32
N GLY A 367 -25.41 7.65 7.09
CA GLY A 367 -24.82 7.00 8.26
C GLY A 367 -24.45 5.55 7.97
N PHE A 368 -23.50 5.01 8.73
CA PHE A 368 -23.08 3.61 8.64
C PHE A 368 -23.24 2.91 9.98
N ILE A 369 -23.84 1.72 9.99
CA ILE A 369 -23.81 0.78 11.11
C ILE A 369 -22.94 -0.41 10.69
N GLY A 370 -21.80 -0.57 11.37
CA GLY A 370 -20.75 -1.51 10.97
C GLY A 370 -19.75 -0.85 10.01
N SER A 371 -18.48 -0.82 10.42
CA SER A 371 -17.36 -0.18 9.70
C SER A 371 -16.34 -1.20 9.18
N GLY A 372 -16.75 -2.47 9.03
CA GLY A 372 -15.91 -3.59 8.59
C GLY A 372 -15.50 -3.54 7.12
N GLY A 373 -14.87 -4.61 6.62
CA GLY A 373 -14.27 -4.64 5.28
C GLY A 373 -15.24 -4.33 4.14
N ILE A 374 -16.49 -4.80 4.20
CA ILE A 374 -17.49 -4.51 3.18
C ILE A 374 -17.98 -3.06 3.24
N ALA A 375 -18.11 -2.49 4.44
CA ALA A 375 -18.41 -1.07 4.60
C ALA A 375 -17.31 -0.20 3.94
N GLN A 376 -16.04 -0.57 4.11
CA GLN A 376 -14.93 0.15 3.46
C GLN A 376 -15.01 0.14 1.93
N ARG A 377 -15.59 -0.91 1.31
CA ARG A 377 -15.82 -0.97 -0.14
C ARG A 377 -16.83 0.09 -0.58
N HIS A 378 -18.00 0.16 0.06
CA HIS A 378 -19.01 1.20 -0.21
C HIS A 378 -18.49 2.61 0.10
N LEU A 379 -17.81 2.78 1.23
CA LEU A 379 -17.24 4.07 1.61
C LEU A 379 -16.28 4.61 0.55
N GLY A 380 -15.45 3.76 -0.07
CA GLY A 380 -14.56 4.16 -1.17
C GLY A 380 -15.30 4.63 -2.42
N ILE A 381 -16.50 4.11 -2.67
CA ILE A 381 -17.37 4.50 -3.80
C ILE A 381 -18.12 5.79 -3.47
N LEU A 382 -18.79 5.83 -2.32
CA LEU A 382 -19.59 6.97 -1.87
C LEU A 382 -18.72 8.24 -1.69
N GLU A 383 -17.43 8.09 -1.37
CA GLU A 383 -16.47 9.21 -1.35
C GLU A 383 -16.33 9.93 -2.71
N THR A 384 -16.63 9.22 -3.81
CA THR A 384 -16.60 9.78 -5.17
C THR A 384 -17.87 10.55 -5.54
N PHE A 385 -18.94 10.41 -4.76
CA PHE A 385 -20.22 11.07 -5.01
C PHE A 385 -20.21 12.49 -4.44
N GLU A 386 -20.22 13.50 -5.33
CA GLU A 386 -20.22 14.91 -4.92
C GLU A 386 -21.50 15.32 -4.19
N ASP A 387 -22.59 14.59 -4.43
CA ASP A 387 -23.92 14.82 -3.87
C ASP A 387 -24.16 14.05 -2.56
N VAL A 388 -23.14 13.38 -2.00
CA VAL A 388 -23.21 12.61 -0.74
C VAL A 388 -22.29 13.21 0.33
N THR A 389 -22.66 13.03 1.60
CA THR A 389 -21.80 13.27 2.75
C THR A 389 -21.96 12.16 3.76
N ILE A 390 -20.85 11.51 4.14
CA ILE A 390 -20.85 10.54 5.22
C ILE A 390 -20.84 11.29 6.55
N ALA A 391 -21.91 11.16 7.32
CA ALA A 391 -22.16 12.00 8.49
C ALA A 391 -21.84 11.30 9.82
N ALA A 392 -22.04 9.98 9.90
CA ALA A 392 -21.85 9.25 11.14
C ALA A 392 -21.54 7.75 10.95
N PHE A 393 -20.86 7.19 11.95
CA PHE A 393 -20.54 5.77 12.05
C PHE A 393 -20.93 5.24 13.43
N ALA A 394 -21.59 4.09 13.47
CA ALA A 394 -21.81 3.30 14.67
C ALA A 394 -21.15 1.92 14.51
N ASP A 395 -20.29 1.55 15.43
CA ASP A 395 -19.70 0.20 15.48
C ASP A 395 -19.48 -0.21 16.94
N VAL A 396 -19.79 -1.47 17.25
CA VAL A 396 -19.56 -2.04 18.59
C VAL A 396 -18.09 -1.97 19.01
N ASP A 397 -17.19 -1.98 18.03
CA ASP A 397 -15.80 -1.58 18.21
C ASP A 397 -15.67 -0.09 17.92
N ARG A 398 -15.69 0.69 18.99
CA ARG A 398 -15.56 2.15 18.94
C ARG A 398 -14.32 2.60 18.18
N GLY A 399 -13.19 1.89 18.28
CA GLY A 399 -11.95 2.26 17.58
C GLY A 399 -12.13 2.23 16.07
N ARG A 400 -12.83 1.22 15.54
CA ARG A 400 -13.16 1.15 14.10
C ARG A 400 -14.11 2.26 13.65
N ALA A 401 -15.10 2.61 14.48
CA ALA A 401 -15.97 3.75 14.20
C ALA A 401 -15.19 5.08 14.17
N GLU A 402 -14.27 5.28 15.13
CA GLU A 402 -13.41 6.48 15.22
C GLU A 402 -12.48 6.59 14.00
N GLU A 403 -11.87 5.50 13.57
CA GLU A 403 -11.01 5.46 12.38
C GLU A 403 -11.79 5.78 11.09
N ALA A 404 -12.96 5.15 10.90
CA ALA A 404 -13.82 5.42 9.76
C ALA A 404 -14.32 6.88 9.77
N ALA A 405 -14.74 7.38 10.93
CA ALA A 405 -15.21 8.75 11.08
C ALA A 405 -14.12 9.77 10.73
N ALA A 406 -12.88 9.54 11.20
CA ALA A 406 -11.73 10.37 10.94
C ALA A 406 -11.40 10.47 9.44
N ARG A 407 -11.70 9.45 8.62
CA ARG A 407 -11.52 9.55 7.17
C ARG A 407 -12.44 10.59 6.54
N PHE A 408 -13.69 10.67 7.00
CA PHE A 408 -14.75 11.43 6.32
C PHE A 408 -15.08 12.80 6.95
N GLY A 409 -14.56 13.13 8.12
CA GLY A 409 -15.03 14.31 8.85
C GLY A 409 -16.37 14.06 9.53
N ALA A 410 -16.60 12.82 9.99
CA ALA A 410 -17.87 12.35 10.53
C ALA A 410 -17.81 12.15 12.06
N ARG A 411 -18.95 11.83 12.67
CA ARG A 411 -19.05 11.48 14.10
C ARG A 411 -19.01 9.96 14.31
N ALA A 412 -18.39 9.53 15.40
CA ALA A 412 -18.29 8.12 15.77
C ALA A 412 -19.11 7.81 17.02
N PHE A 413 -19.80 6.67 17.01
CA PHE A 413 -20.64 6.19 18.09
C PHE A 413 -20.33 4.71 18.37
N ALA A 414 -20.45 4.31 19.63
CA ALA A 414 -20.35 2.90 20.02
C ALA A 414 -21.67 2.14 19.81
N ASP A 415 -22.77 2.89 19.71
CA ASP A 415 -24.11 2.36 19.52
C ASP A 415 -24.89 3.13 18.44
N HIS A 416 -25.72 2.39 17.72
CA HIS A 416 -26.50 2.89 16.61
C HIS A 416 -27.73 3.70 17.04
N GLU A 417 -28.37 3.41 18.18
CA GLU A 417 -29.48 4.22 18.69
C GLU A 417 -28.96 5.59 19.11
N GLU A 418 -27.81 5.64 19.80
CA GLU A 418 -27.13 6.90 20.12
C GLU A 418 -26.83 7.72 18.86
N MET A 419 -26.33 7.07 17.80
CA MET A 419 -26.08 7.71 16.51
C MET A 419 -27.36 8.31 15.91
N LEU A 420 -28.43 7.52 15.81
CA LEU A 420 -29.71 7.91 15.21
C LEU A 420 -30.48 8.95 16.06
N ALA A 421 -30.15 9.08 17.34
CA ALA A 421 -30.66 10.15 18.20
C ALA A 421 -29.86 11.45 18.05
N ALA A 422 -28.56 11.36 17.74
CA ALA A 422 -27.65 12.49 17.75
C ALA A 422 -27.40 13.12 16.37
N VAL A 423 -27.67 12.41 15.28
CA VAL A 423 -27.37 12.84 13.90
C VAL A 423 -28.59 12.67 13.00
N GLU A 424 -29.02 13.76 12.37
CA GLU A 424 -29.99 13.72 11.28
C GLU A 424 -29.34 13.10 10.03
N LEU A 425 -29.98 12.07 9.47
CA LEU A 425 -29.51 11.29 8.31
C LEU A 425 -30.64 11.18 7.29
N ASP A 426 -30.28 11.10 6.00
CA ASP A 426 -31.21 10.87 4.90
C ASP A 426 -31.27 9.38 4.52
N ALA A 427 -30.20 8.62 4.80
CA ALA A 427 -30.13 7.19 4.55
C ALA A 427 -29.10 6.50 5.47
N LEU A 428 -29.21 5.18 5.55
CA LEU A 428 -28.37 4.33 6.37
C LEU A 428 -27.77 3.17 5.56
N TYR A 429 -26.49 2.88 5.78
CA TYR A 429 -25.87 1.63 5.34
C TYR A 429 -25.68 0.72 6.54
N ILE A 430 -26.26 -0.48 6.46
CA ILE A 430 -26.21 -1.51 7.51
C ILE A 430 -25.28 -2.62 7.01
N CYS A 431 -24.04 -2.57 7.49
CA CYS A 431 -22.94 -3.46 7.10
C CYS A 431 -22.48 -4.28 8.31
N VAL A 432 -23.42 -4.99 8.93
CA VAL A 432 -23.21 -5.80 10.13
C VAL A 432 -23.08 -7.29 9.76
N PRO A 433 -22.45 -8.13 10.62
CA PRO A 433 -22.43 -9.57 10.39
C PRO A 433 -23.82 -10.21 10.56
N PRO A 434 -24.06 -11.42 10.03
CA PRO A 434 -25.38 -12.06 9.97
C PRO A 434 -26.14 -12.09 11.32
N PHE A 435 -25.42 -12.38 12.42
CA PHE A 435 -26.00 -12.45 13.77
C PHE A 435 -26.43 -11.12 14.37
N ALA A 436 -26.01 -10.00 13.78
CA ALA A 436 -26.24 -8.66 14.29
C ALA A 436 -27.36 -7.91 13.55
N HIS A 437 -27.95 -8.52 12.50
CA HIS A 437 -29.17 -8.01 11.87
C HIS A 437 -30.37 -8.11 12.83
N GLY A 438 -31.40 -7.30 12.58
CA GLY A 438 -32.58 -7.21 13.41
C GLY A 438 -32.74 -5.83 14.02
N ALA A 439 -31.89 -5.52 15.01
CA ALA A 439 -32.00 -4.26 15.75
C ALA A 439 -31.68 -3.02 14.88
N PRO A 440 -30.57 -3.01 14.09
CA PRO A 440 -30.26 -1.89 13.21
C PRO A 440 -31.37 -1.54 12.21
N GLU A 441 -31.95 -2.55 11.57
CA GLU A 441 -33.04 -2.38 10.60
C GLU A 441 -34.31 -1.87 11.26
N ARG A 442 -34.68 -2.42 12.43
CA ARG A 442 -35.84 -1.93 13.19
C ARG A 442 -35.68 -0.46 13.57
N ALA A 443 -34.51 -0.06 14.04
CA ALA A 443 -34.23 1.34 14.37
C ALA A 443 -34.34 2.27 13.14
N ALA A 444 -33.89 1.80 11.97
CA ALA A 444 -34.05 2.54 10.71
C ALA A 444 -35.52 2.67 10.30
N ILE A 445 -36.31 1.59 10.42
CA ILE A 445 -37.75 1.56 10.10
C ILE A 445 -38.53 2.49 11.03
N GLU A 446 -38.27 2.45 12.33
CA GLU A 446 -38.92 3.32 13.33
C GLU A 446 -38.69 4.81 13.05
N LYS A 447 -37.53 5.16 12.49
CA LYS A 447 -37.18 6.52 12.07
C LYS A 447 -37.65 6.88 10.66
N GLY A 448 -38.20 5.93 9.91
CA GLY A 448 -38.61 6.12 8.52
C GLY A 448 -37.44 6.36 7.56
N LEU A 449 -36.25 5.84 7.88
CA LEU A 449 -35.05 6.05 7.09
C LEU A 449 -34.92 4.98 5.98
N PRO A 450 -34.71 5.38 4.71
CA PRO A 450 -34.21 4.49 3.67
C PRO A 450 -32.89 3.84 4.09
N PHE A 451 -32.72 2.56 3.78
CA PHE A 451 -31.48 1.87 4.15
C PHE A 451 -31.01 0.82 3.13
N PHE A 452 -29.69 0.74 3.01
CA PHE A 452 -28.97 -0.30 2.30
C PHE A 452 -28.54 -1.36 3.32
N VAL A 453 -28.72 -2.65 3.00
CA VAL A 453 -28.29 -3.77 3.86
C VAL A 453 -27.30 -4.63 3.12
N GLU A 454 -26.14 -4.88 3.71
CA GLU A 454 -25.25 -5.90 3.18
C GLU A 454 -25.80 -7.31 3.43
N LYS A 455 -25.60 -8.19 2.46
CA LYS A 455 -26.06 -9.58 2.58
C LYS A 455 -25.20 -10.35 3.60
N PRO A 456 -25.70 -11.47 4.15
CA PRO A 456 -27.10 -11.92 4.12
C PRO A 456 -27.98 -11.08 5.04
N VAL A 457 -29.29 -11.04 4.78
CA VAL A 457 -30.27 -10.21 5.52
C VAL A 457 -30.62 -10.73 6.93
N GLY A 458 -29.79 -11.60 7.49
CA GLY A 458 -29.98 -12.22 8.80
C GLY A 458 -29.44 -13.64 8.91
N LEU A 459 -29.65 -14.25 10.08
CA LEU A 459 -29.39 -15.67 10.33
C LEU A 459 -30.65 -16.53 10.32
N ASP A 460 -31.75 -15.99 10.83
CA ASP A 460 -33.01 -16.71 10.94
C ASP A 460 -34.09 -16.05 10.07
N LEU A 461 -34.97 -16.91 9.54
CA LEU A 461 -36.00 -16.50 8.62
C LEU A 461 -37.05 -15.59 9.28
N ALA A 462 -37.36 -15.79 10.56
CA ALA A 462 -38.42 -15.05 11.25
C ALA A 462 -38.06 -13.56 11.40
N THR A 463 -36.79 -13.27 11.74
CA THR A 463 -36.28 -11.90 11.81
C THR A 463 -36.34 -11.22 10.44
N ALA A 464 -35.87 -11.89 9.38
CA ALA A 464 -35.87 -11.33 8.02
C ALA A 464 -37.30 -11.12 7.48
N GLU A 465 -38.24 -12.03 7.75
CA GLU A 465 -39.66 -11.88 7.41
C GLU A 465 -40.31 -10.71 8.13
N ALA A 466 -40.00 -10.51 9.42
CA ALA A 466 -40.51 -9.39 10.18
C ALA A 466 -40.02 -8.06 9.59
N ILE A 467 -38.71 -7.93 9.32
CA ILE A 467 -38.14 -6.73 8.71
C ILE A 467 -38.77 -6.47 7.33
N SER A 468 -38.87 -7.49 6.46
CA SER A 468 -39.45 -7.34 5.13
C SER A 468 -40.90 -6.84 5.17
N ARG A 469 -41.71 -7.37 6.10
CA ARG A 469 -43.08 -6.93 6.32
C ARG A 469 -43.13 -5.47 6.78
N ASP A 470 -42.29 -5.10 7.73
CA ASP A 470 -42.31 -3.77 8.34
C ASP A 470 -41.77 -2.70 7.36
N VAL A 471 -40.74 -3.02 6.57
CA VAL A 471 -40.26 -2.20 5.43
C VAL A 471 -41.38 -1.97 4.42
N THR A 472 -42.10 -3.03 4.05
CA THR A 472 -43.20 -2.96 3.07
C THR A 472 -44.35 -2.11 3.61
N ALA A 473 -44.70 -2.28 4.89
CA ALA A 473 -45.74 -1.50 5.54
C ALA A 473 -45.38 -0.01 5.65
N ALA A 474 -44.11 0.31 5.88
CA ALA A 474 -43.60 1.67 5.94
C ALA A 474 -43.36 2.31 4.56
N GLY A 475 -43.33 1.52 3.48
CA GLY A 475 -43.07 2.00 2.12
C GLY A 475 -41.64 2.52 1.92
N LEU A 476 -40.66 1.95 2.65
CA LEU A 476 -39.28 2.43 2.64
C LEU A 476 -38.51 1.96 1.41
N VAL A 477 -37.63 2.84 0.91
CA VAL A 477 -36.64 2.49 -0.11
C VAL A 477 -35.55 1.66 0.55
N THR A 478 -35.40 0.40 0.12
CA THR A 478 -34.35 -0.51 0.58
C THR A 478 -33.62 -1.14 -0.58
N ALA A 479 -32.32 -1.34 -0.42
CA ALA A 479 -31.47 -2.12 -1.32
C ALA A 479 -30.66 -3.14 -0.51
N VAL A 480 -30.36 -4.29 -1.12
CA VAL A 480 -29.52 -5.34 -0.53
C VAL A 480 -28.35 -5.65 -1.45
N GLY A 481 -27.15 -5.82 -0.88
CA GLY A 481 -25.84 -5.96 -1.55
C GLY A 481 -25.61 -7.16 -2.47
N TYR A 482 -26.57 -7.48 -3.33
CA TYR A 482 -26.44 -8.45 -4.42
C TYR A 482 -25.90 -7.78 -5.70
N HIS A 483 -24.77 -7.10 -5.56
CA HIS A 483 -24.16 -6.27 -6.60
C HIS A 483 -23.90 -6.99 -7.94
N TRP A 484 -23.81 -8.33 -7.97
CA TRP A 484 -23.66 -9.09 -9.23
C TRP A 484 -24.82 -8.81 -10.20
N ARG A 485 -26.02 -8.49 -9.71
CA ARG A 485 -27.14 -8.07 -10.55
C ARG A 485 -26.85 -6.79 -11.34
N TYR A 486 -25.82 -6.02 -10.99
CA TYR A 486 -25.40 -4.78 -11.64
C TYR A 486 -24.25 -4.94 -12.63
N LEU A 487 -23.83 -6.19 -12.92
CA LEU A 487 -22.89 -6.50 -13.98
C LEU A 487 -23.59 -6.48 -15.34
N ASP A 488 -22.97 -5.80 -16.31
CA ASP A 488 -23.44 -5.79 -17.70
C ASP A 488 -23.35 -7.18 -18.36
N THR A 489 -22.41 -8.01 -17.90
CA THR A 489 -22.31 -9.42 -18.28
C THR A 489 -23.52 -10.25 -17.82
N VAL A 490 -24.14 -9.90 -16.69
CA VAL A 490 -25.37 -10.54 -16.22
C VAL A 490 -26.55 -10.13 -17.10
N ASP A 491 -26.65 -8.86 -17.50
CA ASP A 491 -27.67 -8.41 -18.45
C ASP A 491 -27.53 -9.07 -19.83
N GLU A 492 -26.30 -9.30 -20.29
CA GLU A 492 -26.01 -10.07 -21.51
C GLU A 492 -26.48 -11.52 -21.39
N ALA A 493 -26.15 -12.20 -20.27
CA ALA A 493 -26.60 -13.56 -20.01
C ALA A 493 -28.14 -13.64 -19.98
N ARG A 494 -28.82 -12.71 -19.29
CA ARG A 494 -30.30 -12.61 -19.30
C ARG A 494 -30.85 -12.50 -20.72
N HIS A 495 -30.27 -11.64 -21.55
CA HIS A 495 -30.71 -11.44 -22.94
C HIS A 495 -30.52 -12.69 -23.83
N LEU A 496 -29.49 -13.48 -23.58
CA LEU A 496 -29.28 -14.76 -24.27
C LEU A 496 -30.30 -15.80 -23.81
N LEU A 497 -30.52 -15.91 -22.49
CA LEU A 497 -31.41 -16.90 -21.89
C LEU A 497 -32.90 -16.62 -22.15
N ALA A 498 -33.29 -15.35 -22.31
CA ALA A 498 -34.65 -14.99 -22.71
C ALA A 498 -35.04 -15.57 -24.09
N ARG A 499 -34.06 -15.75 -24.99
CA ARG A 499 -34.25 -16.33 -26.33
C ARG A 499 -34.03 -17.84 -26.38
N ASN A 500 -33.17 -18.35 -25.49
CA ASN A 500 -32.80 -19.76 -25.40
C ASN A 500 -32.71 -20.16 -23.93
N PRO A 501 -33.83 -20.56 -23.31
CA PRO A 501 -33.90 -20.83 -21.88
C PRO A 501 -32.91 -21.91 -21.44
N ALA A 502 -32.24 -21.66 -20.30
CA ALA A 502 -31.36 -22.64 -19.67
C ALA A 502 -32.10 -23.96 -19.41
N GLN A 503 -31.34 -25.05 -19.34
CA GLN A 503 -31.81 -26.38 -18.97
C GLN A 503 -31.03 -26.93 -17.77
N LEU A 504 -29.75 -26.53 -17.64
CA LEU A 504 -28.83 -26.98 -16.59
C LEU A 504 -27.94 -25.84 -16.11
N LEU A 505 -27.75 -25.73 -14.79
CA LEU A 505 -26.76 -24.85 -14.18
C LEU A 505 -25.78 -25.63 -13.31
N SER A 506 -24.53 -25.18 -13.26
CA SER A 506 -23.53 -25.66 -12.32
C SER A 506 -22.75 -24.49 -11.73
N GLY A 507 -22.90 -24.24 -10.43
CA GLY A 507 -22.25 -23.15 -9.72
C GLY A 507 -21.16 -23.62 -8.78
N TYR A 508 -20.13 -22.79 -8.59
CA TYR A 508 -19.00 -23.08 -7.73
C TYR A 508 -18.62 -21.86 -6.91
N TRP A 509 -18.44 -22.04 -5.60
CA TRP A 509 -17.80 -21.07 -4.70
C TRP A 509 -16.64 -21.76 -3.98
N LEU A 510 -15.45 -21.74 -4.60
CA LEU A 510 -14.28 -22.50 -4.15
C LEU A 510 -13.20 -21.54 -3.64
N ASP A 511 -13.11 -21.40 -2.33
CA ASP A 511 -12.32 -20.35 -1.69
C ASP A 511 -11.61 -20.85 -0.41
N SER A 512 -10.95 -19.93 0.28
CA SER A 512 -10.35 -20.03 1.60
C SER A 512 -11.38 -19.82 2.72
N THR A 513 -10.98 -20.12 3.96
CA THR A 513 -11.80 -19.84 5.15
C THR A 513 -11.63 -18.37 5.51
N PRO A 514 -12.71 -17.58 5.60
CA PRO A 514 -12.65 -16.18 5.96
C PRO A 514 -11.93 -15.93 7.30
N PRO A 515 -11.07 -14.90 7.40
CA PRO A 515 -10.33 -14.59 8.63
C PRO A 515 -11.18 -14.24 9.87
N PRO A 516 -12.32 -13.53 9.78
CA PRO A 516 -13.06 -13.13 10.97
C PRO A 516 -13.59 -14.33 11.78
N GLN A 517 -13.25 -14.38 13.07
CA GLN A 517 -13.59 -15.53 13.92
C GLN A 517 -15.10 -15.80 14.02
N TRP A 518 -15.95 -14.77 13.98
CA TRP A 518 -17.39 -14.96 13.99
C TRP A 518 -17.88 -15.76 12.78
N TRP A 519 -17.14 -15.76 11.66
CA TRP A 519 -17.53 -16.52 10.47
C TRP A 519 -17.41 -18.02 10.72
N TRP A 520 -16.47 -18.43 11.58
CA TRP A 520 -16.14 -19.83 11.84
C TRP A 520 -17.23 -20.58 12.59
N HIS A 521 -18.19 -19.84 13.16
CA HIS A 521 -19.27 -20.34 13.98
C HIS A 521 -20.61 -20.29 13.23
N GLU A 522 -21.26 -21.43 13.06
CA GLU A 522 -22.52 -21.60 12.33
C GLU A 522 -23.65 -20.79 12.97
N ASP A 523 -23.67 -20.69 14.30
CA ASP A 523 -24.61 -19.87 15.06
C ASP A 523 -24.43 -18.35 14.88
N LYS A 524 -23.33 -17.93 14.23
CA LYS A 524 -23.02 -16.53 13.93
C LYS A 524 -23.03 -16.20 12.45
N SER A 525 -22.67 -17.14 11.58
CA SER A 525 -22.53 -16.90 10.13
C SER A 525 -23.57 -17.61 9.27
N GLY A 526 -24.18 -18.69 9.77
CA GLY A 526 -24.99 -19.61 8.96
C GLY A 526 -24.17 -20.47 7.99
N GLY A 527 -22.84 -20.35 8.02
CA GLY A 527 -21.91 -21.05 7.13
C GLY A 527 -21.83 -20.47 5.72
N GLN A 528 -20.95 -21.07 4.91
CA GLN A 528 -20.59 -20.57 3.58
C GLN A 528 -21.80 -20.44 2.64
N MET A 529 -22.79 -21.34 2.75
CA MET A 529 -23.97 -21.31 1.89
C MET A 529 -24.81 -20.04 2.10
N VAL A 530 -24.94 -19.59 3.34
CA VAL A 530 -25.73 -18.42 3.73
C VAL A 530 -24.95 -17.13 3.49
N GLU A 531 -23.67 -17.09 3.81
CA GLU A 531 -22.91 -15.84 3.80
C GLU A 531 -22.26 -15.55 2.43
N GLN A 532 -21.62 -16.53 1.80
CA GLN A 532 -20.86 -16.32 0.56
C GLN A 532 -21.62 -16.80 -0.68
N THR A 533 -21.97 -18.09 -0.72
CA THR A 533 -22.60 -18.75 -1.87
C THR A 533 -23.99 -18.20 -2.17
N THR A 534 -24.60 -17.46 -1.24
CA THR A 534 -25.87 -16.76 -1.47
C THR A 534 -25.86 -15.90 -2.73
N HIS A 535 -24.71 -15.35 -3.16
CA HIS A 535 -24.59 -14.67 -4.46
C HIS A 535 -24.93 -15.58 -5.66
N LEU A 536 -24.51 -16.85 -5.63
CA LEU A 536 -24.82 -17.80 -6.71
C LEU A 536 -26.27 -18.26 -6.67
N LEU A 537 -26.83 -18.41 -5.46
CA LEU A 537 -28.26 -18.70 -5.28
C LEU A 537 -29.11 -17.54 -5.81
N ASP A 538 -28.74 -16.31 -5.46
CA ASP A 538 -29.36 -15.09 -5.94
C ASP A 538 -29.28 -14.95 -7.45
N LEU A 539 -28.06 -15.11 -8.01
CA LEU A 539 -27.84 -14.98 -9.44
C LEU A 539 -28.61 -16.06 -10.21
N ALA A 540 -28.64 -17.30 -9.71
CA ALA A 540 -29.44 -18.35 -10.32
C ALA A 540 -30.94 -17.98 -10.31
N ARG A 541 -31.48 -17.51 -9.18
CA ARG A 541 -32.86 -17.03 -9.09
C ARG A 541 -33.15 -15.90 -10.07
N PHE A 542 -32.22 -14.94 -10.15
CA PHE A 542 -32.32 -13.78 -11.02
C PHE A 542 -32.30 -14.16 -12.50
N LEU A 543 -31.51 -15.16 -12.91
CA LEU A 543 -31.37 -15.58 -14.31
C LEU A 543 -32.47 -16.54 -14.78
N VAL A 544 -32.89 -17.50 -13.94
CA VAL A 544 -33.74 -18.63 -14.38
C VAL A 544 -35.06 -18.79 -13.63
N GLY A 545 -35.34 -17.93 -12.65
CA GLY A 545 -36.60 -17.91 -11.91
C GLY A 545 -36.52 -18.60 -10.55
N GLU A 546 -37.67 -18.98 -9.99
CA GLU A 546 -37.75 -19.45 -8.59
C GLU A 546 -37.48 -20.95 -8.45
N VAL A 547 -36.88 -21.31 -7.31
CA VAL A 547 -36.61 -22.70 -6.91
C VAL A 547 -37.83 -23.25 -6.16
N THR A 548 -38.27 -24.45 -6.51
CA THR A 548 -39.42 -25.13 -5.89
C THR A 548 -39.02 -26.29 -4.99
N GLU A 549 -37.84 -26.87 -5.19
CA GLU A 549 -37.32 -27.97 -4.38
C GLU A 549 -35.79 -27.92 -4.31
N VAL A 550 -35.23 -28.21 -3.14
CA VAL A 550 -33.79 -28.27 -2.90
C VAL A 550 -33.39 -29.54 -2.16
N TYR A 551 -32.24 -30.09 -2.53
CA TYR A 551 -31.60 -31.18 -1.81
C TYR A 551 -30.13 -30.86 -1.52
N GLY A 552 -29.81 -30.67 -0.24
CA GLY A 552 -28.47 -30.31 0.24
C GLY A 552 -27.70 -31.49 0.83
N ARG A 553 -26.37 -31.42 0.75
CA ARG A 553 -25.44 -32.25 1.53
C ARG A 553 -24.25 -31.41 1.97
N ALA A 554 -23.79 -31.66 3.18
CA ALA A 554 -22.68 -30.94 3.77
C ALA A 554 -21.67 -31.92 4.40
N GLY A 555 -20.41 -31.48 4.49
CA GLY A 555 -19.33 -32.21 5.12
C GLY A 555 -18.42 -31.26 5.90
N HIS A 556 -17.85 -31.78 6.98
CA HIS A 556 -16.96 -31.02 7.84
C HIS A 556 -15.56 -31.66 7.88
N LYS A 557 -14.54 -30.80 7.90
CA LYS A 557 -13.14 -31.19 8.02
C LYS A 557 -12.50 -30.29 9.07
N ASP A 558 -12.00 -30.89 10.15
CA ASP A 558 -11.28 -30.15 11.18
C ASP A 558 -10.04 -29.46 10.61
N ARG A 559 -9.82 -28.20 11.03
CA ARG A 559 -8.71 -27.36 10.60
C ARG A 559 -7.97 -26.79 11.82
N PRO A 560 -6.79 -27.31 12.19
CA PRO A 560 -6.05 -26.85 13.37
C PRO A 560 -5.71 -25.36 13.36
N GLU A 561 -5.54 -24.78 12.18
CA GLU A 561 -5.26 -23.35 11.98
C GLU A 561 -6.48 -22.43 12.23
N PHE A 562 -7.70 -22.99 12.32
CA PHE A 562 -8.96 -22.29 12.63
C PHE A 562 -9.63 -22.92 13.87
N PRO A 563 -9.13 -22.63 15.08
CA PRO A 563 -9.63 -23.26 16.29
C PRO A 563 -11.09 -22.89 16.54
N GLY A 564 -11.96 -23.90 16.73
CA GLY A 564 -13.38 -23.71 16.98
C GLY A 564 -14.26 -23.58 15.73
N LEU A 565 -13.71 -23.84 14.53
CA LEU A 565 -14.48 -23.90 13.29
C LEU A 565 -15.54 -25.02 13.37
N ASP A 566 -16.82 -24.68 13.31
CA ASP A 566 -17.93 -25.64 13.31
C ASP A 566 -18.80 -25.58 12.03
N VAL A 567 -18.66 -24.53 11.23
CA VAL A 567 -19.36 -24.41 9.95
C VAL A 567 -18.99 -25.56 8.99
N PRO A 568 -19.90 -26.00 8.11
CA PRO A 568 -19.55 -26.97 7.09
C PRO A 568 -18.46 -26.46 6.13
N THR A 569 -17.38 -27.25 6.00
CA THR A 569 -16.23 -26.91 5.13
C THR A 569 -16.47 -27.20 3.65
N VAL A 570 -17.44 -28.06 3.36
CA VAL A 570 -17.92 -28.38 2.01
C VAL A 570 -19.44 -28.48 2.04
N THR A 571 -20.11 -27.89 1.07
CA THR A 571 -21.56 -28.01 0.88
C THR A 571 -21.87 -28.16 -0.60
N THR A 572 -22.85 -29.00 -0.94
CA THR A 572 -23.40 -29.12 -2.29
C THR A 572 -24.92 -29.11 -2.22
N ALA A 573 -25.57 -28.50 -3.21
CA ALA A 573 -27.02 -28.40 -3.27
C ALA A 573 -27.51 -28.63 -4.70
N ASN A 574 -28.49 -29.52 -4.85
CA ASN A 574 -29.25 -29.67 -6.09
C ASN A 574 -30.54 -28.87 -5.98
N LEU A 575 -30.82 -28.03 -6.98
CA LEU A 575 -31.99 -27.15 -7.04
C LEU A 575 -32.87 -27.54 -8.22
N THR A 576 -34.18 -27.58 -8.00
CA THR A 576 -35.19 -27.69 -9.06
C THR A 576 -35.94 -26.38 -9.16
N PHE A 577 -35.97 -25.79 -10.36
CA PHE A 577 -36.67 -24.54 -10.63
C PHE A 577 -38.10 -24.79 -11.11
N GLN A 578 -38.98 -23.80 -10.91
CA GLN A 578 -40.35 -23.82 -11.42
C GLN A 578 -40.41 -24.04 -12.94
N SER A 579 -39.42 -23.54 -13.67
CA SER A 579 -39.26 -23.68 -15.12
C SER A 579 -38.88 -25.10 -15.56
N GLY A 580 -38.53 -25.99 -14.63
CA GLY A 580 -38.00 -27.34 -14.90
C GLY A 580 -36.49 -27.39 -15.04
N VAL A 581 -35.79 -26.25 -14.95
CA VAL A 581 -34.33 -26.19 -14.91
C VAL A 581 -33.81 -26.89 -13.66
N VAL A 582 -32.69 -27.60 -13.80
CA VAL A 582 -31.98 -28.22 -12.67
C VAL A 582 -30.62 -27.55 -12.48
N ALA A 583 -30.20 -27.38 -11.24
CA ALA A 583 -28.90 -26.82 -10.92
C ALA A 583 -28.16 -27.62 -9.85
N ASN A 584 -26.84 -27.63 -9.91
CA ASN A 584 -25.99 -28.02 -8.80
C ASN A 584 -25.10 -26.84 -8.37
N ILE A 585 -25.07 -26.53 -7.07
CA ILE A 585 -24.20 -25.51 -6.49
C ILE A 585 -23.26 -26.18 -5.50
N SER A 586 -21.95 -26.00 -5.69
CA SER A 586 -20.92 -26.55 -4.82
C SER A 586 -20.11 -25.45 -4.15
N SER A 587 -19.78 -25.62 -2.87
CA SER A 587 -19.02 -24.63 -2.09
C SER A 587 -17.98 -25.30 -1.20
N THR A 588 -16.80 -24.68 -1.12
CA THR A 588 -15.80 -25.03 -0.11
C THR A 588 -15.00 -23.82 0.34
N CYS A 589 -14.55 -23.85 1.60
CA CYS A 589 -13.66 -22.87 2.21
C CYS A 589 -12.25 -23.46 2.51
N LEU A 590 -11.90 -24.59 1.88
CA LEU A 590 -10.69 -25.35 2.22
C LEU A 590 -9.38 -24.84 1.58
N LEU A 591 -9.46 -24.07 0.48
CA LEU A 591 -8.33 -24.00 -0.46
C LEU A 591 -7.16 -23.12 0.02
N GLY A 592 -7.38 -22.14 0.90
CA GLY A 592 -6.32 -21.21 1.32
C GLY A 592 -5.92 -20.19 0.23
N TRP A 593 -6.54 -20.25 -0.95
CA TRP A 593 -6.54 -19.23 -2.00
C TRP A 593 -7.93 -19.16 -2.64
N ASN A 594 -8.25 -18.07 -3.35
CA ASN A 594 -9.46 -17.98 -4.17
C ASN A 594 -9.23 -18.75 -5.49
N HIS A 595 -9.98 -19.83 -5.72
CA HIS A 595 -9.78 -20.68 -6.88
C HIS A 595 -10.76 -20.38 -8.01
N ARG A 596 -12.07 -20.45 -7.73
CA ARG A 596 -13.11 -20.24 -8.74
C ARG A 596 -14.44 -19.89 -8.11
N VAL A 597 -15.06 -18.82 -8.62
CA VAL A 597 -16.41 -18.40 -8.24
C VAL A 597 -17.20 -18.08 -9.51
N GLY A 598 -18.40 -18.66 -9.67
CA GLY A 598 -19.26 -18.37 -10.82
C GLY A 598 -20.31 -19.44 -11.15
N LEU A 599 -21.07 -19.21 -12.22
CA LEU A 599 -22.10 -20.10 -12.77
C LEU A 599 -21.72 -20.57 -14.18
N HIS A 600 -21.88 -21.88 -14.42
CA HIS A 600 -21.93 -22.45 -15.75
C HIS A 600 -23.39 -22.70 -16.10
N ILE A 601 -23.83 -22.22 -17.26
CA ILE A 601 -25.22 -22.24 -17.68
C ILE A 601 -25.30 -22.89 -19.06
N PHE A 602 -26.18 -23.87 -19.22
CA PHE A 602 -26.32 -24.64 -20.45
C PHE A 602 -27.75 -24.54 -20.98
N ALA A 603 -27.87 -24.18 -22.26
CA ALA A 603 -29.10 -24.20 -23.05
C ALA A 603 -28.85 -24.93 -24.38
N ASP A 604 -29.85 -25.03 -25.26
CA ASP A 604 -29.65 -25.73 -26.55
C ASP A 604 -28.54 -25.07 -27.37
N LYS A 605 -27.43 -25.80 -27.60
CA LYS A 605 -26.24 -25.31 -28.34
C LYS A 605 -25.62 -24.03 -27.79
N LEU A 606 -25.77 -23.79 -26.50
CA LEU A 606 -25.23 -22.60 -25.82
C LEU A 606 -24.66 -22.99 -24.45
N ALA A 607 -23.41 -22.63 -24.22
CA ALA A 607 -22.78 -22.70 -22.91
C ALA A 607 -22.29 -21.30 -22.50
N ILE A 608 -22.62 -20.89 -21.28
CA ILE A 608 -22.18 -19.62 -20.69
C ILE A 608 -21.39 -19.93 -19.43
N GLU A 609 -20.19 -19.37 -19.30
CA GLU A 609 -19.50 -19.29 -17.99
C GLU A 609 -19.55 -17.83 -17.53
N LEU A 610 -20.09 -17.59 -16.35
CA LEU A 610 -20.34 -16.25 -15.81
C LEU A 610 -19.72 -16.13 -14.41
N THR A 611 -18.83 -15.17 -14.23
CA THR A 611 -18.14 -14.89 -12.96
C THR A 611 -18.46 -13.47 -12.46
N ASP A 612 -17.82 -13.05 -11.37
CA ASP A 612 -17.85 -11.66 -10.88
C ASP A 612 -17.17 -10.66 -11.81
N ARG A 613 -16.47 -11.14 -12.85
CA ARG A 613 -15.61 -10.32 -13.72
C ARG A 613 -15.88 -10.51 -15.19
N ASP A 614 -16.24 -11.72 -15.61
CA ASP A 614 -16.21 -12.09 -17.01
C ASP A 614 -17.44 -12.90 -17.41
N ILE A 615 -17.75 -12.85 -18.70
CA ILE A 615 -18.64 -13.79 -19.37
C ILE A 615 -17.89 -14.48 -20.52
N MET A 616 -18.01 -15.80 -20.58
CA MET A 616 -17.66 -16.61 -21.73
C MET A 616 -18.94 -17.11 -22.39
N VAL A 617 -19.06 -16.99 -23.71
CA VAL A 617 -20.21 -17.51 -24.47
C VAL A 617 -19.72 -18.44 -25.58
N ASP A 618 -20.04 -19.73 -25.48
CA ASP A 618 -19.64 -20.76 -26.43
C ASP A 618 -20.86 -21.35 -27.14
N VAL A 619 -20.81 -21.26 -28.47
CA VAL A 619 -21.83 -21.78 -29.41
C VAL A 619 -21.23 -22.84 -30.35
N GLY A 620 -20.14 -23.49 -29.93
CA GLY A 620 -19.38 -24.49 -30.70
C GLY A 620 -18.42 -23.90 -31.73
N ARG A 621 -18.04 -22.61 -31.59
CA ARG A 621 -17.14 -21.89 -32.52
C ARG A 621 -15.90 -21.30 -31.85
N GLY A 622 -15.65 -21.66 -30.59
CA GLY A 622 -14.59 -21.11 -29.76
C GLY A 622 -15.15 -20.53 -28.46
N ARG A 623 -14.25 -20.16 -27.56
CA ARG A 623 -14.58 -19.71 -26.20
C ARG A 623 -14.18 -18.24 -25.99
N PRO A 624 -14.85 -17.28 -26.65
CA PRO A 624 -14.58 -15.86 -26.44
C PRO A 624 -14.93 -15.48 -24.99
N VAL A 625 -14.06 -14.70 -24.36
CA VAL A 625 -14.25 -14.15 -23.01
C VAL A 625 -14.33 -12.64 -23.12
N ARG A 626 -15.29 -12.04 -22.42
CA ARG A 626 -15.47 -10.61 -22.30
C ARG A 626 -15.52 -10.21 -20.83
N GLY A 627 -14.73 -9.22 -20.45
CA GLY A 627 -14.78 -8.62 -19.11
C GLY A 627 -15.96 -7.68 -18.93
N ALA A 628 -16.45 -7.58 -17.71
CA ALA A 628 -17.48 -6.65 -17.27
C ALA A 628 -16.97 -5.20 -17.34
N ASP A 629 -17.87 -4.30 -17.70
CA ASP A 629 -17.60 -2.88 -17.81
C ASP A 629 -18.14 -2.13 -16.59
N GLY A 630 -17.29 -1.33 -15.96
CA GLY A 630 -17.65 -0.53 -14.78
C GLY A 630 -17.71 -1.34 -13.48
N ASP A 631 -17.81 -0.63 -12.36
CA ASP A 631 -17.89 -1.23 -11.03
C ASP A 631 -19.36 -1.53 -10.65
N PRO A 632 -19.74 -2.80 -10.40
CA PRO A 632 -21.12 -3.15 -10.06
C PRO A 632 -21.57 -2.53 -8.72
N VAL A 633 -20.67 -2.40 -7.76
CA VAL A 633 -20.98 -1.79 -6.45
C VAL A 633 -21.21 -0.29 -6.62
N TRP A 634 -20.50 0.37 -7.53
CA TRP A 634 -20.73 1.78 -7.85
C TRP A 634 -22.13 2.02 -8.39
N ARG A 635 -22.61 1.15 -9.28
CA ARG A 635 -23.96 1.27 -9.85
C ARG A 635 -25.04 0.99 -8.81
N GLU A 636 -24.80 -0.01 -7.97
CA GLU A 636 -25.70 -0.35 -6.87
C GLU A 636 -25.85 0.81 -5.87
N ASP A 637 -24.72 1.39 -5.43
CA ASP A 637 -24.71 2.55 -4.53
C ASP A 637 -25.36 3.78 -5.20
N ARG A 638 -25.07 4.03 -6.47
CA ARG A 638 -25.66 5.16 -7.21
C ARG A 638 -27.18 5.04 -7.30
N ASP A 639 -27.69 3.86 -7.69
CA ASP A 639 -29.12 3.61 -7.81
C ASP A 639 -29.83 3.71 -6.45
N PHE A 640 -29.18 3.28 -5.35
CA PHE A 640 -29.71 3.49 -4.00
C PHE A 640 -29.78 4.97 -3.64
N VAL A 641 -28.68 5.72 -3.79
CA VAL A 641 -28.64 7.17 -3.47
C VAL A 641 -29.64 7.95 -4.32
N ASP A 642 -29.78 7.63 -5.61
CA ASP A 642 -30.77 8.28 -6.50
C ASP A 642 -32.20 8.01 -6.04
N ALA A 643 -32.52 6.78 -5.62
CA ALA A 643 -33.83 6.43 -5.09
C ALA A 643 -34.13 7.17 -3.77
N VAL A 644 -33.15 7.30 -2.86
CA VAL A 644 -33.28 8.10 -1.63
C VAL A 644 -33.56 9.57 -1.93
N ARG A 645 -32.93 10.12 -2.97
CA ARG A 645 -33.14 11.51 -3.42
C ARG A 645 -34.46 11.74 -4.15
N GLY A 646 -35.31 10.72 -4.27
CA GLY A 646 -36.61 10.78 -4.95
C GLY A 646 -36.55 10.60 -6.47
N GLY A 647 -35.43 10.08 -7.00
CA GLY A 647 -35.29 9.68 -8.39
C GLY A 647 -36.09 8.43 -8.75
N GLU A 648 -36.00 7.99 -10.00
CA GLU A 648 -36.56 6.70 -10.42
C GLU A 648 -35.90 5.57 -9.62
N ASN A 649 -36.71 4.70 -9.02
CA ASN A 649 -36.18 3.57 -8.26
C ASN A 649 -35.70 2.46 -9.22
N ARG A 650 -34.38 2.36 -9.36
CA ARG A 650 -33.68 1.38 -10.22
C ARG A 650 -33.08 0.21 -9.43
N ILE A 651 -33.39 0.10 -8.14
CA ILE A 651 -32.85 -0.93 -7.26
C ILE A 651 -33.20 -2.32 -7.78
N ARG A 652 -32.18 -3.15 -8.03
CA ARG A 652 -32.34 -4.48 -8.62
C ARG A 652 -32.61 -5.58 -7.59
N CYS A 653 -32.36 -5.33 -6.31
CA CYS A 653 -32.66 -6.25 -5.21
C CYS A 653 -33.18 -5.49 -3.98
N PRO A 654 -34.50 -5.26 -3.86
CA PRO A 654 -35.11 -4.76 -2.63
C PRO A 654 -35.13 -5.85 -1.56
N TYR A 655 -35.34 -5.46 -0.29
CA TYR A 655 -35.30 -6.39 0.85
C TYR A 655 -36.21 -7.62 0.67
N ALA A 656 -37.42 -7.44 0.13
CA ALA A 656 -38.37 -8.53 -0.10
C ALA A 656 -37.86 -9.59 -1.10
N ASP A 657 -37.05 -9.21 -2.10
CA ASP A 657 -36.47 -10.18 -3.04
C ASP A 657 -35.24 -10.88 -2.44
N ALA A 658 -34.45 -10.15 -1.64
CA ALA A 658 -33.33 -10.71 -0.88
C ALA A 658 -33.78 -11.74 0.17
N LEU A 659 -34.94 -11.52 0.81
CA LEU A 659 -35.56 -12.46 1.75
C LEU A 659 -35.77 -13.84 1.12
N GLU A 660 -36.21 -13.89 -0.14
CA GLU A 660 -36.42 -15.16 -0.82
C GLU A 660 -35.11 -15.88 -1.18
N THR A 661 -34.04 -15.14 -1.50
CA THR A 661 -32.70 -15.74 -1.63
C THR A 661 -32.27 -16.31 -0.29
N HIS A 662 -32.50 -15.58 0.79
CA HIS A 662 -32.17 -16.03 2.14
C HIS A 662 -32.97 -17.28 2.53
N ARG A 663 -34.27 -17.34 2.23
CA ARG A 663 -35.11 -18.53 2.43
C ARG A 663 -34.57 -19.73 1.67
N LEU A 664 -34.13 -19.55 0.42
CA LEU A 664 -33.47 -20.61 -0.35
C LEU A 664 -32.16 -21.09 0.31
N ALA A 665 -31.31 -20.17 0.74
CA ALA A 665 -30.05 -20.51 1.41
C ALA A 665 -30.30 -21.32 2.70
N LEU A 666 -31.27 -20.90 3.52
CA LEU A 666 -31.65 -21.63 4.73
C LEU A 666 -32.28 -22.99 4.43
N ALA A 667 -33.07 -23.12 3.36
CA ALA A 667 -33.61 -24.42 2.93
C ALA A 667 -32.51 -25.39 2.47
N VAL A 668 -31.43 -24.90 1.86
CA VAL A 668 -30.24 -25.72 1.55
C VAL A 668 -29.62 -26.25 2.85
N VAL A 669 -29.43 -25.38 3.84
CA VAL A 669 -28.85 -25.74 5.15
C VAL A 669 -29.75 -26.74 5.88
N GLU A 670 -31.06 -26.51 5.90
CA GLU A 670 -32.05 -27.41 6.48
C GLU A 670 -32.02 -28.79 5.81
N SER A 671 -32.02 -28.82 4.47
CA SER A 671 -31.96 -30.08 3.70
C SER A 671 -30.65 -30.83 3.95
N ALA A 672 -29.52 -30.13 4.02
CA ALA A 672 -28.22 -30.74 4.32
C ALA A 672 -28.18 -31.35 5.73
N ARG A 673 -28.85 -30.70 6.69
CA ARG A 673 -28.93 -31.15 8.09
C ARG A 673 -29.90 -32.31 8.28
N SER A 674 -31.08 -32.26 7.66
CA SER A 674 -32.11 -33.30 7.76
C SER A 674 -31.81 -34.51 6.89
N GLY A 675 -31.09 -34.31 5.79
CA GLY A 675 -30.84 -35.31 4.76
C GLY A 675 -32.02 -35.56 3.81
N GLU A 676 -33.09 -34.76 3.92
CA GLU A 676 -34.33 -34.84 3.14
C GLU A 676 -34.48 -33.63 2.20
N PRO A 677 -35.17 -33.76 1.06
CA PRO A 677 -35.49 -32.63 0.20
C PRO A 677 -36.42 -31.62 0.91
N VAL A 678 -36.20 -30.32 0.69
CA VAL A 678 -37.06 -29.24 1.18
C VAL A 678 -37.80 -28.63 -0.01
N ARG A 679 -39.12 -28.46 0.12
CA ARG A 679 -39.96 -27.80 -0.88
C ARG A 679 -40.21 -26.35 -0.49
N LEU A 680 -40.12 -25.47 -1.47
CA LEU A 680 -40.29 -24.03 -1.31
C LEU A 680 -41.60 -23.60 -1.98
N GLU A 681 -42.34 -22.73 -1.30
CA GLU A 681 -43.49 -22.05 -1.90
C GLU A 681 -43.03 -20.96 -2.87
N LEU A 682 -43.81 -20.74 -3.92
CA LEU A 682 -43.50 -19.67 -4.87
C LEU A 682 -43.78 -18.31 -4.22
N PRO A 683 -42.82 -17.37 -4.26
CA PRO A 683 -43.00 -16.07 -3.64
C PRO A 683 -44.05 -15.24 -4.37
N ALA A 684 -44.84 -14.48 -3.61
CA ALA A 684 -45.76 -13.47 -4.13
C ALA A 684 -45.02 -12.18 -4.50
N LEU A 685 -43.95 -12.28 -5.31
CA LEU A 685 -43.13 -11.16 -5.76
C LEU A 685 -43.40 -10.84 -7.23
N ALA A 686 -43.69 -9.57 -7.52
CA ALA A 686 -43.72 -9.06 -8.88
C ALA A 686 -42.36 -8.44 -9.22
N ARG A 687 -41.47 -9.19 -9.87
CA ARG A 687 -40.22 -8.63 -10.42
C ARG A 687 -40.52 -7.83 -11.69
N ALA A 688 -40.26 -6.54 -11.66
CA ALA A 688 -40.20 -5.73 -12.88
C ALA A 688 -38.95 -6.11 -13.69
N GLU A 689 -38.96 -5.85 -15.00
CA GLU A 689 -37.72 -5.91 -15.79
C GLU A 689 -36.74 -4.87 -15.24
N PRO A 690 -35.46 -5.25 -15.00
CA PRO A 690 -34.47 -4.32 -14.48
C PRO A 690 -34.29 -3.13 -15.40
N ALA A 691 -34.19 -1.92 -14.82
CA ALA A 691 -33.80 -0.74 -15.56
C ALA A 691 -32.38 -0.92 -16.17
N PRO A 692 -32.08 -0.30 -17.34
CA PRO A 692 -30.74 -0.36 -17.92
C PRO A 692 -29.65 0.08 -16.93
N LEU A 693 -28.45 -0.47 -17.01
CA LEU A 693 -27.37 -0.04 -16.13
C LEU A 693 -26.96 1.41 -16.41
N LEU A 694 -26.69 2.19 -15.35
CA LEU A 694 -26.12 3.52 -15.50
C LEU A 694 -24.66 3.41 -15.98
N PRO A 695 -24.24 4.26 -16.93
CA PRO A 695 -22.83 4.37 -17.28
C PRO A 695 -22.09 5.03 -16.11
N GLN A 696 -21.05 4.36 -15.61
CA GLN A 696 -20.19 4.95 -14.59
C GLN A 696 -19.40 6.11 -15.24
N PRO A 697 -19.46 7.35 -14.71
CA PRO A 697 -18.60 8.43 -15.13
C PRO A 697 -17.16 8.01 -14.91
N ARG A 698 -16.43 7.77 -16.01
CA ARG A 698 -14.98 7.60 -15.94
C ARG A 698 -14.39 9.00 -15.91
N ALA A 699 -13.65 9.32 -14.85
CA ALA A 699 -12.70 10.41 -14.95
C ALA A 699 -11.86 10.15 -16.20
N GLU A 700 -11.65 11.17 -17.04
CA GLU A 700 -10.65 11.07 -18.09
C GLU A 700 -9.36 10.57 -17.41
N PRO A 701 -8.73 9.50 -17.91
CA PRO A 701 -7.52 9.00 -17.30
C PRO A 701 -6.56 10.19 -17.16
N PRO A 702 -5.99 10.45 -15.96
CA PRO A 702 -5.08 11.55 -15.78
C PRO A 702 -4.04 11.48 -16.89
N GLN A 703 -3.82 12.59 -17.58
CA GLN A 703 -2.82 12.66 -18.64
C GLN A 703 -1.43 12.52 -17.99
N GLY A 704 -0.95 11.29 -17.94
CA GLY A 704 0.36 10.95 -17.39
C GLY A 704 0.36 9.64 -16.62
N LEU A 705 1.54 9.03 -16.54
CA LEU A 705 1.77 7.88 -15.69
C LEU A 705 1.74 8.29 -14.21
N PRO A 706 1.27 7.42 -13.29
CA PRO A 706 1.34 7.69 -11.85
C PRO A 706 2.78 8.02 -11.41
N PRO A 707 2.98 8.78 -10.32
CA PRO A 707 4.33 9.14 -9.86
C PRO A 707 5.25 7.91 -9.75
N GLY A 708 6.43 8.01 -10.35
CA GLY A 708 7.41 6.93 -10.39
C GLY A 708 7.15 5.82 -11.41
N HIS A 709 6.02 5.80 -12.14
CA HIS A 709 5.77 4.84 -13.22
C HIS A 709 6.40 5.33 -14.54
N ARG A 710 6.80 4.38 -15.41
CA ARG A 710 7.38 4.67 -16.73
C ARG A 710 6.89 3.67 -17.78
N HIS A 711 6.94 4.07 -19.05
CA HIS A 711 6.74 3.14 -20.16
C HIS A 711 8.05 2.40 -20.48
N ILE A 712 7.98 1.07 -20.53
CA ILE A 712 9.07 0.21 -21.01
C ILE A 712 8.74 -0.26 -22.43
N ARG A 713 9.66 -0.03 -23.35
CA ARG A 713 9.60 -0.56 -24.72
C ARG A 713 10.34 -1.89 -24.76
N SER A 714 9.78 -2.90 -25.41
CA SER A 714 10.41 -4.21 -25.56
C SER A 714 10.31 -4.72 -27.00
N LEU A 715 11.33 -5.47 -27.43
CA LEU A 715 11.37 -6.18 -28.72
C LEU A 715 10.93 -7.63 -28.56
N GLY A 716 10.16 -8.12 -29.53
CA GLY A 716 9.74 -9.51 -29.63
C GLY A 716 9.39 -9.92 -31.06
N PHE A 717 8.83 -11.12 -31.23
CA PHE A 717 8.33 -11.60 -32.52
C PHE A 717 6.82 -11.79 -32.47
N GLU A 718 6.09 -11.13 -33.36
CA GLU A 718 4.63 -11.15 -33.39
C GLU A 718 4.11 -12.46 -33.98
N ARG A 719 4.81 -12.95 -35.00
CA ARG A 719 4.54 -14.17 -35.76
C ARG A 719 5.82 -14.58 -36.50
N PRO A 720 5.90 -15.77 -37.12
CA PRO A 720 7.05 -16.13 -37.95
C PRO A 720 7.33 -15.06 -39.00
N GLY A 721 8.60 -14.69 -39.13
CA GLY A 721 9.05 -13.68 -40.09
C GLY A 721 8.65 -12.23 -39.76
N LYS A 722 8.23 -11.92 -38.52
CA LYS A 722 7.86 -10.56 -38.14
C LYS A 722 8.31 -10.16 -36.74
N ALA A 723 9.24 -9.23 -36.66
CA ALA A 723 9.62 -8.55 -35.42
C ALA A 723 8.71 -7.35 -35.12
N TYR A 724 8.50 -7.06 -33.83
CA TYR A 724 7.68 -5.94 -33.37
C TYR A 724 8.18 -5.36 -32.05
N HIS A 725 7.81 -4.11 -31.79
CA HIS A 725 7.92 -3.48 -30.49
C HIS A 725 6.57 -3.45 -29.79
N PHE A 726 6.58 -3.61 -28.48
CA PHE A 726 5.43 -3.37 -27.61
C PHE A 726 5.83 -2.56 -26.39
N GLN A 727 4.84 -1.96 -25.73
CA GLN A 727 5.04 -1.13 -24.55
C GLN A 727 4.17 -1.62 -23.40
N TYR A 728 4.71 -1.53 -22.19
CA TYR A 728 3.97 -1.77 -20.97
C TYR A 728 4.42 -0.79 -19.88
N GLU A 729 3.58 -0.62 -18.87
CA GLU A 729 3.86 0.23 -17.72
C GLU A 729 4.67 -0.51 -16.67
N GLU A 730 5.68 0.15 -16.12
CA GLU A 730 6.50 -0.34 -15.02
C GLU A 730 6.49 0.69 -13.88
N GLY A 731 6.09 0.25 -12.69
CA GLY A 731 6.09 1.05 -11.47
C GLY A 731 7.48 1.38 -10.93
N PRO A 732 7.56 2.13 -9.80
CA PRO A 732 8.82 2.37 -9.10
C PRO A 732 9.37 1.07 -8.48
N PRO A 733 10.70 0.95 -8.26
CA PRO A 733 11.27 -0.21 -7.59
C PRO A 733 10.77 -0.32 -6.14
N GLY A 734 10.45 -1.54 -5.69
CA GLY A 734 10.16 -1.83 -4.30
C GLY A 734 11.42 -1.86 -3.42
N GLU A 735 11.25 -1.99 -2.10
CA GLU A 735 12.36 -2.27 -1.18
C GLU A 735 13.12 -3.54 -1.61
N GLY A 736 14.45 -3.48 -1.65
CA GLY A 736 15.29 -4.59 -2.12
C GLY A 736 15.45 -4.70 -3.64
N GLN A 737 14.85 -3.81 -4.44
CA GLN A 737 14.96 -3.82 -5.90
C GLN A 737 15.84 -2.70 -6.46
N VAL A 738 16.29 -2.86 -7.71
CA VAL A 738 17.04 -1.83 -8.46
C VAL A 738 16.34 -1.52 -9.78
N ARG A 739 16.30 -0.24 -10.12
CA ARG A 739 15.76 0.24 -11.40
C ARG A 739 16.88 0.42 -12.40
N LEU A 740 16.72 -0.18 -13.57
CA LEU A 740 17.71 -0.23 -14.64
C LEU A 740 17.22 0.51 -15.89
N ASP A 741 18.11 1.29 -16.49
CA ASP A 741 17.94 1.96 -17.79
C ASP A 741 18.87 1.29 -18.79
N THR A 742 18.33 0.55 -19.75
CA THR A 742 19.14 -0.25 -20.66
C THR A 742 19.96 0.65 -21.57
N LEU A 743 21.27 0.44 -21.63
CA LEU A 743 22.17 1.14 -22.54
C LEU A 743 22.30 0.38 -23.86
N TYR A 744 22.53 -0.93 -23.77
CA TYR A 744 22.77 -1.82 -24.90
C TYR A 744 22.09 -3.16 -24.68
N THR A 745 21.64 -3.77 -25.76
CA THR A 745 21.20 -5.17 -25.74
C THR A 745 21.75 -5.91 -26.96
N GLY A 746 22.38 -7.06 -26.74
CA GLY A 746 22.95 -7.87 -27.81
C GLY A 746 21.90 -8.79 -28.42
N PHE A 747 21.88 -8.92 -29.76
CA PHE A 747 21.04 -9.89 -30.45
C PHE A 747 21.76 -11.23 -30.68
N SER A 748 21.18 -12.33 -30.21
CA SER A 748 21.74 -13.67 -30.33
C SER A 748 21.15 -14.42 -31.50
N ALA A 749 21.82 -14.30 -32.66
CA ALA A 749 21.37 -14.94 -33.89
C ALA A 749 21.24 -16.48 -33.82
N GLY A 750 21.99 -17.14 -32.93
CA GLY A 750 21.93 -18.60 -32.75
C GLY A 750 20.64 -19.10 -32.09
N THR A 751 20.00 -18.26 -31.27
CA THR A 751 18.81 -18.62 -30.50
C THR A 751 17.60 -17.81 -30.96
N GLU A 752 17.72 -16.49 -31.06
CA GLU A 752 16.58 -15.62 -31.33
C GLU A 752 16.06 -15.78 -32.75
N LEU A 753 16.93 -15.94 -33.76
CA LEU A 753 16.47 -16.19 -35.13
C LEU A 753 15.73 -17.52 -35.29
N THR A 754 15.88 -18.46 -34.35
CA THR A 754 15.13 -19.73 -34.39
C THR A 754 13.66 -19.51 -34.06
N PHE A 755 13.34 -18.53 -33.21
CA PHE A 755 11.97 -18.08 -33.01
C PHE A 755 11.47 -17.34 -34.23
N TYR A 756 12.25 -16.39 -34.77
CA TYR A 756 11.86 -15.66 -35.98
C TYR A 756 11.57 -16.58 -37.18
N LYS A 757 12.33 -17.67 -37.33
CA LYS A 757 12.22 -18.65 -38.42
C LYS A 757 11.25 -19.80 -38.13
N ASP A 758 10.61 -19.83 -36.96
CA ASP A 758 9.72 -20.92 -36.53
C ASP A 758 10.39 -22.30 -36.44
N THR A 759 11.69 -22.33 -36.14
CA THR A 759 12.49 -23.56 -36.03
C THR A 759 12.88 -23.90 -34.58
N ASN A 760 12.47 -23.08 -33.61
CA ASN A 760 12.78 -23.32 -32.22
C ASN A 760 11.95 -24.50 -31.65
N PRO A 761 12.55 -25.47 -30.95
CA PRO A 761 11.80 -26.61 -30.39
C PRO A 761 10.69 -26.21 -29.41
N TYR A 762 10.80 -25.08 -28.71
CA TYR A 762 9.77 -24.61 -27.77
C TYR A 762 8.45 -24.22 -28.47
N LEU A 763 8.49 -23.92 -29.79
CA LEU A 763 7.32 -23.63 -30.62
C LEU A 763 6.57 -24.90 -31.08
N HIS A 764 7.21 -26.07 -30.96
CA HIS A 764 6.68 -27.35 -31.45
C HIS A 764 6.60 -28.42 -30.35
N SER A 765 7.15 -28.15 -29.17
CA SER A 765 7.25 -29.08 -28.04
C SER A 765 7.35 -28.33 -26.71
N ARG A 766 7.02 -29.03 -25.62
CA ARG A 766 7.04 -28.47 -24.27
C ARG A 766 8.18 -29.09 -23.51
N TRP A 767 8.99 -28.27 -22.87
CA TRP A 767 9.94 -28.77 -21.90
C TRP A 767 9.23 -29.11 -20.59
N ASP A 768 9.18 -30.39 -20.24
CA ASP A 768 8.75 -30.84 -18.92
C ASP A 768 9.92 -30.67 -17.94
N GLY A 769 9.90 -29.60 -17.14
CA GLY A 769 10.95 -29.30 -16.17
C GLY A 769 11.10 -30.35 -15.07
N GLY A 770 10.02 -31.05 -14.68
CA GLY A 770 10.05 -32.07 -13.66
C GLY A 770 10.72 -33.36 -14.13
N ARG A 771 10.54 -33.70 -15.42
CA ARG A 771 11.16 -34.87 -16.05
C ARG A 771 12.43 -34.57 -16.82
N SER A 772 12.73 -33.30 -17.08
CA SER A 772 13.84 -32.84 -17.94
C SER A 772 13.80 -33.43 -19.35
N VAL A 773 12.62 -33.45 -19.99
CA VAL A 773 12.43 -33.94 -21.36
C VAL A 773 11.53 -33.03 -22.18
N PHE A 774 11.69 -33.05 -23.51
CA PHE A 774 10.71 -32.46 -24.42
C PHE A 774 9.54 -33.40 -24.64
N VAL A 775 8.32 -32.88 -24.52
CA VAL A 775 7.07 -33.55 -24.85
C VAL A 775 6.62 -33.05 -26.23
N PRO A 776 6.61 -33.91 -27.26
CA PRO A 776 6.20 -33.52 -28.61
C PRO A 776 4.72 -33.14 -28.68
N GLY A 777 4.37 -32.21 -29.59
CA GLY A 777 2.98 -31.87 -29.91
C GLY A 777 2.29 -30.92 -28.93
N GLU A 778 2.97 -30.55 -27.84
CA GLU A 778 2.51 -29.56 -26.87
C GLU A 778 3.46 -28.36 -26.94
N ALA A 779 3.20 -27.31 -27.71
CA ALA A 779 4.10 -26.16 -27.73
C ALA A 779 4.08 -25.44 -26.36
N SER A 780 5.26 -25.06 -25.86
CA SER A 780 5.39 -24.30 -24.60
C SER A 780 5.52 -22.79 -24.81
N GLN A 781 5.82 -22.38 -26.03
CA GLN A 781 5.76 -20.98 -26.45
C GLN A 781 4.87 -20.86 -27.69
N HIS A 782 4.15 -19.75 -27.76
CA HIS A 782 3.28 -19.40 -28.87
C HIS A 782 3.57 -17.97 -29.29
N PHE A 783 3.28 -17.65 -30.54
CA PHE A 783 3.30 -16.28 -31.02
C PHE A 783 2.09 -15.49 -30.47
N PRO A 784 2.26 -14.21 -30.11
CA PRO A 784 3.52 -13.45 -30.10
C PRO A 784 4.48 -13.94 -29.00
N VAL A 785 5.78 -13.95 -29.29
CA VAL A 785 6.85 -14.27 -28.34
C VAL A 785 7.45 -12.97 -27.81
N PRO A 786 7.00 -12.46 -26.65
CA PRO A 786 7.56 -11.26 -26.02
C PRO A 786 8.84 -11.60 -25.25
N PHE A 787 9.56 -10.56 -24.82
CA PHE A 787 10.67 -10.67 -23.87
C PHE A 787 11.78 -11.66 -24.28
N LEU A 788 12.23 -11.54 -25.53
CA LEU A 788 13.42 -12.24 -26.02
C LEU A 788 14.69 -11.44 -25.70
N GLY A 789 15.82 -12.11 -25.52
CA GLY A 789 17.11 -11.48 -25.22
C GLY A 789 17.71 -11.97 -23.89
N TYR A 790 19.03 -11.92 -23.80
CA TYR A 790 19.79 -12.31 -22.60
C TYR A 790 21.18 -11.66 -22.58
N MET A 791 21.31 -10.49 -23.20
CA MET A 791 22.60 -9.81 -23.42
C MET A 791 22.46 -8.32 -23.12
N GLU A 792 21.86 -7.99 -21.97
CA GLU A 792 21.51 -6.63 -21.63
C GLU A 792 22.58 -5.96 -20.76
N VAL A 793 22.84 -4.69 -21.04
CA VAL A 793 23.70 -3.80 -20.24
C VAL A 793 22.90 -2.57 -19.88
N ALA A 794 22.87 -2.22 -18.60
CA ALA A 794 22.05 -1.15 -18.07
C ALA A 794 22.82 -0.23 -17.13
N ARG A 795 22.35 1.00 -17.00
CA ARG A 795 22.72 1.90 -15.91
C ARG A 795 21.68 1.77 -14.80
N VAL A 796 22.12 1.68 -13.56
CA VAL A 796 21.24 1.78 -12.39
C VAL A 796 20.76 3.22 -12.28
N SER A 797 19.45 3.46 -12.37
CA SER A 797 18.83 4.79 -12.22
C SER A 797 18.33 5.04 -10.80
N GLU A 798 17.86 3.99 -10.12
CA GLU A 798 17.43 4.03 -8.72
C GLU A 798 17.82 2.70 -8.06
N ALA A 799 18.24 2.74 -6.79
CA ALA A 799 18.60 1.53 -6.05
C ALA A 799 17.99 1.57 -4.65
N ARG A 800 17.16 0.56 -4.33
CA ARG A 800 16.63 0.27 -2.99
C ARG A 800 17.16 -1.07 -2.45
N ALA A 801 18.15 -1.62 -3.13
CA ALA A 801 18.86 -2.84 -2.73
C ALA A 801 20.29 -2.48 -2.29
N PRO A 802 20.81 -3.11 -1.22
CA PRO A 802 22.18 -2.89 -0.79
C PRO A 802 23.18 -3.36 -1.87
N GLY A 803 24.26 -2.61 -2.04
CA GLY A 803 25.31 -2.96 -2.99
C GLY A 803 25.00 -2.60 -4.44
N PHE A 804 24.15 -1.62 -4.70
CA PHE A 804 24.08 -0.95 -6.00
C PHE A 804 23.85 0.54 -5.76
N ALA A 805 24.43 1.39 -6.60
CA ALA A 805 24.25 2.84 -6.53
C ALA A 805 23.75 3.38 -7.87
N PRO A 806 22.91 4.44 -7.87
CA PRO A 806 22.61 5.18 -9.09
C PRO A 806 23.89 5.56 -9.85
N GLY A 807 23.93 5.26 -11.14
CA GLY A 807 25.09 5.46 -12.01
C GLY A 807 25.90 4.20 -12.31
N ASP A 808 25.82 3.15 -11.47
CA ASP A 808 26.49 1.87 -11.72
C ASP A 808 26.07 1.29 -13.07
N VAL A 809 27.02 0.68 -13.80
CA VAL A 809 26.73 -0.05 -15.04
C VAL A 809 26.76 -1.54 -14.75
N VAL A 810 25.69 -2.25 -15.14
CA VAL A 810 25.53 -3.68 -14.88
C VAL A 810 25.23 -4.43 -16.18
N ALA A 811 25.75 -5.65 -16.30
CA ALA A 811 25.32 -6.63 -17.29
C ALA A 811 24.34 -7.62 -16.65
N SER A 812 23.27 -7.98 -17.37
CA SER A 812 22.19 -8.85 -16.89
C SER A 812 21.47 -9.58 -18.03
N THR A 813 20.45 -10.37 -17.68
CA THR A 813 19.61 -11.16 -18.59
C THR A 813 18.13 -10.90 -18.31
N TYR A 814 17.53 -9.89 -18.93
CA TYR A 814 16.14 -9.49 -18.69
C TYR A 814 15.33 -9.20 -19.96
N ALA A 815 15.86 -9.60 -21.12
CA ALA A 815 15.32 -9.37 -22.46
C ALA A 815 15.55 -7.97 -23.03
N HIS A 816 15.38 -7.85 -24.35
CA HIS A 816 15.47 -6.63 -25.15
C HIS A 816 14.43 -5.58 -24.72
N LYS A 817 14.66 -4.93 -23.57
CA LYS A 817 13.80 -3.93 -22.95
C LYS A 817 14.55 -2.60 -22.81
N SER A 818 13.84 -1.48 -22.87
CA SER A 818 14.43 -0.16 -22.65
C SER A 818 14.78 0.14 -21.20
N GLY A 819 14.19 -0.60 -20.26
CA GLY A 819 14.50 -0.55 -18.84
C GLY A 819 13.90 -1.76 -18.13
N HIS A 820 14.32 -1.99 -16.89
CA HIS A 820 13.85 -3.11 -16.08
C HIS A 820 14.02 -2.83 -14.59
N THR A 821 13.03 -3.17 -13.78
CA THR A 821 13.19 -3.28 -12.33
C THR A 821 13.64 -4.70 -11.99
N ALA A 822 14.88 -4.83 -11.54
CA ALA A 822 15.50 -6.10 -11.20
C ALA A 822 15.52 -6.31 -9.68
N ASP A 823 15.38 -7.57 -9.27
CA ASP A 823 15.61 -8.02 -7.91
C ASP A 823 16.98 -8.69 -7.85
N PRO A 824 18.01 -8.11 -7.20
CA PRO A 824 19.35 -8.70 -7.15
C PRO A 824 19.44 -10.09 -6.50
N PHE A 825 18.40 -10.53 -5.78
CA PHE A 825 18.29 -11.87 -5.22
C PHE A 825 17.92 -12.92 -6.29
N HIS A 826 17.06 -12.54 -7.23
CA HIS A 826 16.58 -13.42 -8.30
C HIS A 826 17.32 -13.22 -9.63
N ASP A 827 17.73 -11.99 -9.92
CA ASP A 827 18.35 -11.58 -11.17
C ASP A 827 19.89 -11.54 -11.08
N LEU A 828 20.55 -11.99 -12.14
CA LEU A 828 22.00 -11.93 -12.25
C LEU A 828 22.45 -10.52 -12.64
N LEU A 829 22.78 -9.71 -11.64
CA LEU A 829 23.38 -8.40 -11.85
C LEU A 829 24.90 -8.47 -11.66
N VAL A 830 25.66 -8.26 -12.75
CA VAL A 830 27.12 -8.22 -12.75
C VAL A 830 27.59 -6.79 -13.00
N ARG A 831 28.24 -6.17 -12.00
CA ARG A 831 28.77 -4.80 -12.18
C ARG A 831 29.94 -4.79 -13.16
N MET A 832 29.90 -3.84 -14.09
CA MET A 832 30.93 -3.61 -15.10
C MET A 832 32.04 -2.71 -14.54
N PRO A 833 33.33 -3.09 -14.66
CA PRO A 833 34.43 -2.20 -14.33
C PRO A 833 34.46 -0.96 -15.22
N ALA A 834 34.77 0.21 -14.66
CA ALA A 834 34.77 1.48 -15.39
C ALA A 834 35.75 1.55 -16.59
N GLY A 835 36.79 0.71 -16.59
CA GLY A 835 37.77 0.65 -17.69
C GLY A 835 37.37 -0.24 -18.87
N ILE A 836 36.20 -0.90 -18.82
CA ILE A 836 35.69 -1.72 -19.92
C ILE A 836 34.53 -0.98 -20.58
N ASP A 837 34.55 -0.90 -21.91
CA ASP A 837 33.45 -0.31 -22.67
C ASP A 837 32.12 -1.00 -22.30
N PRO A 838 31.09 -0.26 -21.83
CA PRO A 838 29.80 -0.83 -21.47
C PRO A 838 29.18 -1.70 -22.56
N MET A 839 29.40 -1.39 -23.84
CA MET A 839 28.88 -2.18 -24.95
C MET A 839 29.39 -3.61 -24.94
N LEU A 840 30.61 -3.86 -24.46
CA LEU A 840 31.17 -5.22 -24.33
C LEU A 840 30.50 -6.02 -23.21
N GLY A 841 29.75 -5.36 -22.32
CA GLY A 841 28.98 -5.98 -21.25
C GLY A 841 27.93 -6.98 -21.76
N ILE A 842 27.51 -6.89 -23.02
CA ILE A 842 26.54 -7.82 -23.63
C ILE A 842 27.03 -9.28 -23.56
N TYR A 843 28.34 -9.50 -23.44
CA TYR A 843 28.92 -10.82 -23.33
C TYR A 843 29.01 -11.34 -21.89
N VAL A 844 28.89 -10.47 -20.88
CA VAL A 844 29.30 -10.78 -19.50
C VAL A 844 28.31 -11.68 -18.77
N ALA A 845 27.01 -11.46 -18.93
CA ALA A 845 26.00 -12.17 -18.15
C ALA A 845 25.73 -13.60 -18.64
N GLN A 846 25.87 -13.85 -19.96
CA GLN A 846 25.48 -15.13 -20.57
C GLN A 846 26.47 -15.68 -21.62
N MET A 847 26.82 -14.92 -22.68
CA MET A 847 27.61 -15.47 -23.81
C MET A 847 29.04 -15.87 -23.45
N GLY A 848 29.79 -14.99 -22.78
CA GLY A 848 31.12 -15.29 -22.26
C GLY A 848 31.09 -16.44 -21.26
N PRO A 849 30.13 -16.46 -20.31
CA PRO A 849 29.94 -17.62 -19.45
C PRO A 849 29.66 -18.94 -20.18
N ILE A 850 28.95 -18.98 -21.31
CA ILE A 850 28.81 -20.20 -22.14
C ILE A 850 30.19 -20.66 -22.63
N ALA A 851 30.97 -19.77 -23.22
CA ALA A 851 32.30 -20.08 -23.75
C ALA A 851 33.29 -20.51 -22.64
N ALA A 852 33.30 -19.79 -21.53
CA ALA A 852 34.08 -20.14 -20.34
C ALA A 852 33.67 -21.51 -19.78
N ASN A 853 32.37 -21.81 -19.72
CA ASN A 853 31.91 -23.13 -19.30
C ASN A 853 32.36 -24.24 -20.26
N GLY A 854 32.47 -23.95 -21.56
CA GLY A 854 33.11 -24.86 -22.53
C GLY A 854 34.52 -25.23 -22.07
N ILE A 855 35.38 -24.25 -21.81
CA ILE A 855 36.73 -24.49 -21.28
C ILE A 855 36.70 -25.27 -19.96
N LEU A 856 35.78 -24.92 -19.06
CA LEU A 856 35.60 -25.63 -17.79
C LEU A 856 35.26 -27.12 -17.96
N HIS A 857 34.50 -27.48 -19.00
CA HIS A 857 34.23 -28.89 -19.33
C HIS A 857 35.50 -29.62 -19.79
N ALA A 858 36.40 -28.96 -20.53
CA ALA A 858 37.70 -29.54 -20.87
C ALA A 858 38.60 -29.69 -19.63
N ASP A 859 38.58 -28.71 -18.72
CA ASP A 859 39.29 -28.79 -17.44
C ASP A 859 38.79 -29.97 -16.60
N ALA A 860 37.47 -30.15 -16.52
CA ALA A 860 36.85 -31.23 -15.75
C ALA A 860 37.13 -32.62 -16.34
N GLU A 861 37.26 -32.75 -17.67
CA GLU A 861 37.64 -34.02 -18.29
C GLU A 861 39.07 -34.43 -17.90
N MET A 862 39.96 -33.46 -17.66
CA MET A 862 41.35 -33.72 -17.24
C MET A 862 41.52 -33.87 -15.72
N ALA A 863 40.88 -32.99 -14.94
CA ALA A 863 41.12 -32.86 -13.49
C ALA A 863 39.95 -33.37 -12.62
N GLY A 864 38.87 -33.86 -13.23
CA GLY A 864 37.65 -34.26 -12.53
C GLY A 864 36.99 -33.06 -11.83
N VAL A 865 36.62 -33.24 -10.56
CA VAL A 865 35.97 -32.18 -9.76
C VAL A 865 36.96 -31.21 -9.12
N ASN A 866 38.27 -31.40 -9.31
CA ASN A 866 39.33 -30.60 -8.68
C ASN A 866 39.87 -29.50 -9.59
N VAL A 867 38.99 -28.81 -10.32
CA VAL A 867 39.39 -27.70 -11.20
C VAL A 867 39.57 -26.43 -10.39
N ALA A 868 40.82 -26.01 -10.19
CA ALA A 868 41.15 -24.83 -9.40
C ALA A 868 41.06 -23.55 -10.23
N LYS A 869 41.58 -23.58 -11.46
CA LYS A 869 41.64 -22.45 -12.40
C LYS A 869 41.05 -22.81 -13.75
N LEU A 870 40.42 -21.83 -14.40
CA LEU A 870 39.90 -21.98 -15.76
C LEU A 870 41.06 -22.16 -16.74
N GLY A 871 40.99 -23.22 -17.55
CA GLY A 871 41.91 -23.50 -18.64
C GLY A 871 43.04 -24.48 -18.33
N GLU A 872 43.07 -25.11 -17.16
CA GLU A 872 44.04 -26.16 -16.80
C GLU A 872 44.04 -27.36 -17.77
N GLY A 873 42.88 -27.68 -18.34
CA GLY A 873 42.67 -28.74 -19.31
C GLY A 873 43.19 -28.40 -20.70
N VAL A 874 43.27 -27.13 -21.08
CA VAL A 874 43.72 -26.70 -22.42
C VAL A 874 45.12 -26.09 -22.45
N ALA A 875 45.65 -25.68 -21.30
CA ALA A 875 47.00 -25.11 -21.19
C ALA A 875 48.07 -26.04 -21.77
N GLY A 876 48.91 -25.50 -22.66
CA GLY A 876 49.99 -26.22 -23.33
C GLY A 876 49.56 -27.23 -24.39
N ARG A 877 48.26 -27.28 -24.74
CA ARG A 877 47.71 -28.23 -25.72
C ARG A 877 47.24 -27.52 -26.98
N PRO A 878 47.28 -28.20 -28.14
CA PRO A 878 46.59 -27.71 -29.33
C PRO A 878 45.08 -27.80 -29.15
N VAL A 879 44.37 -26.76 -29.56
CA VAL A 879 42.92 -26.64 -29.46
C VAL A 879 42.34 -26.37 -30.85
N LEU A 880 41.36 -27.18 -31.24
CA LEU A 880 40.53 -26.90 -32.42
C LEU A 880 39.18 -26.36 -31.97
N VAL A 881 38.76 -25.23 -32.54
CA VAL A 881 37.41 -24.68 -32.38
C VAL A 881 36.70 -24.74 -33.72
N ILE A 882 35.62 -25.50 -33.82
CA ILE A 882 34.74 -25.54 -35.00
C ILE A 882 33.57 -24.58 -34.80
N GLY A 883 33.49 -23.59 -35.67
CA GLY A 883 32.60 -22.45 -35.65
C GLY A 883 33.31 -21.17 -35.23
N ALA A 884 33.35 -20.18 -36.12
CA ALA A 884 33.87 -18.84 -35.87
C ALA A 884 32.73 -17.83 -35.61
N GLY A 885 31.65 -18.31 -34.98
CA GLY A 885 30.61 -17.44 -34.41
C GLY A 885 31.06 -16.83 -33.08
N VAL A 886 30.18 -16.03 -32.46
CA VAL A 886 30.48 -15.34 -31.18
C VAL A 886 30.99 -16.30 -30.10
N VAL A 887 30.27 -17.40 -29.86
CA VAL A 887 30.67 -18.40 -28.84
C VAL A 887 32.02 -19.03 -29.19
N GLY A 888 32.23 -19.42 -30.45
CA GLY A 888 33.48 -20.05 -30.87
C GLY A 888 34.69 -19.13 -30.74
N LEU A 889 34.58 -17.87 -31.17
CA LEU A 889 35.67 -16.90 -31.02
C LEU A 889 35.95 -16.56 -29.56
N LEU A 890 34.92 -16.45 -28.71
CA LEU A 890 35.12 -16.30 -27.26
C LEU A 890 35.81 -17.54 -26.66
N THR A 891 35.44 -18.76 -27.06
CA THR A 891 36.10 -19.99 -26.61
C THR A 891 37.57 -20.03 -27.04
N ALA A 892 37.88 -19.66 -28.29
CA ALA A 892 39.26 -19.55 -28.78
C ALA A 892 40.06 -18.52 -27.97
N LEU A 893 39.47 -17.36 -27.67
CA LEU A 893 40.09 -16.32 -26.85
C LEU A 893 40.33 -16.76 -25.40
N PHE A 894 39.40 -17.51 -24.80
CA PHE A 894 39.63 -18.11 -23.48
C PHE A 894 40.74 -19.17 -23.52
N ALA A 895 40.76 -20.05 -24.54
CA ALA A 895 41.84 -21.02 -24.71
C ALA A 895 43.21 -20.34 -24.89
N ALA A 896 43.26 -19.24 -25.63
CA ALA A 896 44.47 -18.43 -25.79
C ALA A 896 44.94 -17.84 -24.45
N ARG A 897 44.01 -17.25 -23.69
CA ARG A 897 44.29 -16.69 -22.37
C ARG A 897 44.72 -17.76 -21.35
N ALA A 898 44.21 -18.98 -21.51
CA ALA A 898 44.60 -20.15 -20.72
C ALA A 898 45.98 -20.72 -21.12
N GLY A 899 46.56 -20.27 -22.24
CA GLY A 899 47.87 -20.70 -22.71
C GLY A 899 47.84 -21.99 -23.54
N ALA A 900 46.79 -22.22 -24.33
CA ALA A 900 46.81 -23.26 -25.37
C ALA A 900 48.02 -23.07 -26.29
N ALA A 901 48.68 -24.18 -26.67
CA ALA A 901 49.92 -24.15 -27.44
C ALA A 901 49.71 -23.74 -28.90
N GLU A 902 48.56 -24.12 -29.46
CA GLU A 902 48.14 -23.74 -30.80
C GLU A 902 46.61 -23.68 -30.82
N ILE A 903 46.04 -22.74 -31.59
CA ILE A 903 44.59 -22.61 -31.75
C ILE A 903 44.26 -22.53 -33.22
N VAL A 904 43.51 -23.53 -33.68
CA VAL A 904 42.92 -23.54 -35.03
C VAL A 904 41.43 -23.26 -34.89
N VAL A 905 40.92 -22.31 -35.67
CA VAL A 905 39.50 -21.99 -35.76
C VAL A 905 38.98 -22.38 -37.14
N ALA A 906 37.99 -23.26 -37.19
CA ALA A 906 37.42 -23.77 -38.43
C ALA A 906 36.01 -23.23 -38.67
N ASP A 907 35.73 -22.63 -39.82
CA ASP A 907 34.37 -22.22 -40.19
C ASP A 907 34.23 -22.22 -41.71
N PRO A 908 33.08 -22.61 -42.30
CA PRO A 908 32.89 -22.55 -43.75
C PRO A 908 32.85 -21.12 -44.31
N SER A 909 32.48 -20.11 -43.52
CA SER A 909 32.40 -18.72 -43.96
C SER A 909 33.79 -18.08 -44.08
N PRO A 910 34.21 -17.60 -45.28
CA PRO A 910 35.45 -16.85 -45.42
C PRO A 910 35.49 -15.59 -44.55
N PHE A 911 34.39 -14.85 -44.45
CA PHE A 911 34.26 -13.66 -43.60
C PHE A 911 34.57 -13.98 -42.13
N ARG A 912 34.03 -15.08 -41.60
CA ARG A 912 34.28 -15.45 -40.20
C ARG A 912 35.69 -15.97 -39.97
N ARG A 913 36.29 -16.63 -40.95
CA ARG A 913 37.72 -17.02 -40.91
C ARG A 913 38.62 -15.78 -40.88
N GLU A 914 38.33 -14.76 -41.69
CA GLU A 914 39.04 -13.47 -41.66
C GLU A 914 38.96 -12.82 -40.26
N LYS A 915 37.78 -12.88 -39.61
CA LYS A 915 37.64 -12.40 -38.22
C LYS A 915 38.47 -13.21 -37.22
N ALA A 916 38.58 -14.52 -37.38
CA ALA A 916 39.43 -15.36 -36.53
C ALA A 916 40.92 -15.05 -36.73
N GLU A 917 41.36 -14.84 -37.98
CA GLU A 917 42.73 -14.44 -38.32
C GLU A 917 43.08 -13.07 -37.74
N ALA A 918 42.16 -12.10 -37.84
CA ALA A 918 42.32 -10.77 -37.25
C ALA A 918 42.43 -10.80 -35.72
N LEU A 919 41.88 -11.84 -35.06
CA LEU A 919 42.03 -12.07 -33.62
C LEU A 919 43.33 -12.82 -33.24
N GLY A 920 44.11 -13.24 -34.24
CA GLY A 920 45.42 -13.88 -34.11
C GLY A 920 45.39 -15.41 -34.19
N PHE A 921 44.32 -16.01 -34.72
CA PHE A 921 44.19 -17.47 -34.82
C PHE A 921 44.47 -17.98 -36.23
N THR A 922 44.99 -19.22 -36.33
CA THR A 922 45.02 -19.94 -37.60
C THR A 922 43.59 -20.31 -37.99
N ALA A 923 43.11 -19.86 -39.14
CA ALA A 923 41.77 -20.17 -39.61
C ALA A 923 41.77 -21.00 -40.89
N MET A 924 40.88 -21.99 -40.99
CA MET A 924 40.74 -22.85 -42.18
C MET A 924 39.31 -23.40 -42.29
N ASP A 925 38.99 -24.10 -43.37
CA ASP A 925 37.69 -24.78 -43.45
C ASP A 925 37.68 -26.07 -42.60
N GLU A 926 36.49 -26.62 -42.36
CA GLU A 926 36.32 -27.78 -41.46
C GLU A 926 37.00 -29.05 -41.97
N GLU A 927 37.12 -29.25 -43.29
CA GLU A 927 37.76 -30.44 -43.88
C GLU A 927 39.29 -30.33 -43.77
N GLN A 928 39.82 -29.13 -44.00
CA GLN A 928 41.23 -28.83 -43.76
C GLN A 928 41.59 -28.97 -42.29
N ALA A 929 40.71 -28.54 -41.37
CA ALA A 929 41.00 -28.50 -39.94
C ALA A 929 41.23 -29.88 -39.31
N TRP A 930 40.35 -30.86 -39.55
CA TRP A 930 40.56 -32.20 -38.99
C TRP A 930 41.77 -32.88 -39.64
N GLY A 931 42.01 -32.65 -40.94
CA GLY A 931 43.19 -33.13 -41.66
C GLY A 931 44.47 -32.55 -41.08
N TYR A 932 44.49 -31.24 -40.80
CA TYR A 932 45.57 -30.54 -40.14
C TYR A 932 45.86 -31.12 -38.75
N ALA A 933 44.84 -31.25 -37.92
CA ALA A 933 44.96 -31.85 -36.59
C ALA A 933 45.59 -33.26 -36.65
N LYS A 934 45.14 -34.10 -37.60
CA LYS A 934 45.68 -35.45 -37.80
C LYS A 934 47.09 -35.48 -38.40
N ALA A 935 47.45 -34.46 -39.16
CA ALA A 935 48.75 -34.37 -39.83
C ALA A 935 49.84 -33.76 -38.95
N TYR A 936 49.49 -32.84 -38.03
CA TYR A 936 50.47 -32.03 -37.31
C TYR A 936 50.45 -32.19 -35.79
N TRP A 937 49.33 -32.62 -35.19
CA TRP A 937 49.25 -32.81 -33.73
C TRP A 937 49.53 -34.26 -33.35
N HIS A 938 50.79 -34.54 -33.03
CA HIS A 938 51.30 -35.88 -32.71
C HIS A 938 51.57 -36.05 -31.21
N HIS A 939 51.12 -37.17 -30.65
CA HIS A 939 51.30 -37.49 -29.22
C HIS A 939 52.09 -38.79 -28.98
N GLY A 940 52.49 -39.50 -30.04
CA GLY A 940 53.16 -40.79 -29.97
C GLY A 940 52.68 -41.76 -31.06
N GLY A 941 53.04 -43.04 -30.95
CA GLY A 941 52.74 -44.06 -31.96
C GLY A 941 51.25 -44.14 -32.30
N GLY A 942 50.89 -43.86 -33.56
CA GLY A 942 49.50 -43.87 -34.06
C GLY A 942 48.57 -42.81 -33.44
N ASP A 943 49.04 -42.04 -32.47
CA ASP A 943 48.25 -41.14 -31.65
C ASP A 943 48.32 -39.71 -32.21
N ARG A 944 47.26 -39.33 -32.92
CA ARG A 944 47.19 -38.08 -33.69
C ARG A 944 45.84 -37.39 -33.59
N GLY A 945 45.85 -36.07 -33.50
CA GLY A 945 44.66 -35.24 -33.42
C GLY A 945 44.59 -34.43 -32.14
N ALA A 946 43.48 -33.72 -31.96
CA ALA A 946 43.24 -32.87 -30.79
C ALA A 946 42.86 -33.69 -29.56
N ASP A 947 43.28 -33.26 -28.37
CA ASP A 947 42.70 -33.76 -27.10
C ASP A 947 41.24 -33.30 -26.96
N PHE A 948 41.01 -32.02 -27.29
CA PHE A 948 39.72 -31.36 -27.23
C PHE A 948 39.39 -30.67 -28.55
N VAL A 949 38.15 -30.85 -29.00
CA VAL A 949 37.57 -30.03 -30.08
C VAL A 949 36.36 -29.32 -29.51
N PHE A 950 36.36 -27.99 -29.56
CA PHE A 950 35.20 -27.18 -29.18
C PHE A 950 34.31 -26.96 -30.40
N GLN A 951 33.11 -27.50 -30.38
CA GLN A 951 32.15 -27.38 -31.47
C GLN A 951 31.11 -26.33 -31.08
N THR A 952 30.86 -25.32 -31.92
CA THR A 952 29.86 -24.26 -31.64
C THR A 952 28.81 -24.05 -32.75
N ARG A 953 28.83 -24.84 -33.83
CA ARG A 953 27.89 -24.73 -34.95
C ARG A 953 26.72 -25.70 -34.81
N ALA A 954 25.50 -25.22 -34.96
CA ALA A 954 24.28 -26.04 -35.00
C ALA A 954 24.17 -26.88 -36.29
N SER A 955 25.14 -27.77 -36.53
CA SER A 955 25.30 -28.60 -37.73
C SER A 955 25.86 -29.96 -37.34
N SER A 956 25.12 -31.03 -37.65
CA SER A 956 25.56 -32.41 -37.36
C SER A 956 26.80 -32.81 -38.19
N ALA A 957 27.01 -32.18 -39.35
CA ALA A 957 28.22 -32.38 -40.15
C ALA A 957 29.46 -31.83 -39.45
N SER A 958 29.32 -30.68 -38.78
CA SER A 958 30.42 -30.06 -38.01
C SER A 958 30.73 -30.85 -36.74
N LEU A 959 29.72 -31.47 -36.12
CA LEU A 959 29.93 -32.43 -35.03
C LEU A 959 30.70 -33.66 -35.51
N HIS A 960 30.37 -34.19 -36.70
CA HIS A 960 31.11 -35.30 -37.27
C HIS A 960 32.55 -34.92 -37.63
N ALA A 961 32.79 -33.74 -38.21
CA ALA A 961 34.15 -33.23 -38.44
C ALA A 961 34.95 -33.08 -37.14
N ALA A 962 34.31 -32.64 -36.04
CA ALA A 962 34.93 -32.57 -34.73
C ALA A 962 35.40 -33.96 -34.25
N LEU A 963 34.59 -35.00 -34.42
CA LEU A 963 34.96 -36.38 -34.09
C LEU A 963 36.17 -36.87 -34.90
N ARG A 964 36.24 -36.52 -36.19
CA ARG A 964 37.38 -36.87 -37.07
C ARG A 964 38.70 -36.21 -36.63
N ALA A 965 38.63 -35.02 -36.05
CA ALA A 965 39.81 -34.25 -35.64
C ALA A 965 40.45 -34.75 -34.33
N LEU A 966 39.70 -35.50 -33.51
CA LEU A 966 40.16 -35.97 -32.21
C LEU A 966 41.19 -37.09 -32.29
N ARG A 967 42.13 -37.11 -31.34
CA ARG A 967 42.96 -38.28 -31.07
C ARG A 967 42.18 -39.42 -30.41
N PRO A 968 42.70 -40.66 -30.35
CA PRO A 968 42.11 -41.72 -29.52
C PRO A 968 41.84 -41.27 -28.09
N GLN A 969 40.63 -41.55 -27.59
CA GLN A 969 40.10 -41.11 -26.30
C GLN A 969 39.97 -39.59 -26.13
N GLY A 970 40.02 -38.83 -27.22
CA GLY A 970 39.72 -37.40 -27.22
C GLY A 970 38.24 -37.09 -27.00
N THR A 971 37.95 -35.82 -26.68
CA THR A 971 36.60 -35.37 -26.34
C THR A 971 36.15 -34.16 -27.16
N VAL A 972 34.96 -34.22 -27.74
CA VAL A 972 34.26 -33.03 -28.26
C VAL A 972 33.57 -32.32 -27.11
N ILE A 973 33.87 -31.05 -26.92
CA ILE A 973 33.08 -30.16 -26.06
C ILE A 973 32.11 -29.39 -26.96
N ASP A 974 30.85 -29.79 -26.91
CA ASP A 974 29.81 -29.32 -27.81
C ASP A 974 28.95 -28.23 -27.16
N LEU A 975 29.02 -27.03 -27.73
CA LEU A 975 28.33 -25.82 -27.28
C LEU A 975 27.21 -25.42 -28.25
N ALA A 976 26.96 -26.21 -29.29
CA ALA A 976 25.95 -25.91 -30.29
C ALA A 976 24.51 -26.17 -29.79
N PHE A 977 23.58 -25.39 -30.33
CA PHE A 977 22.15 -25.59 -30.15
C PHE A 977 21.52 -26.12 -31.44
N TYR A 978 21.31 -27.44 -31.52
CA TYR A 978 20.73 -28.08 -32.71
C TYR A 978 19.22 -27.89 -32.77
N GLN A 979 18.73 -27.50 -33.94
CA GLN A 979 17.29 -27.41 -34.24
C GLN A 979 16.78 -28.65 -34.98
N GLY A 980 17.68 -29.52 -35.44
CA GLY A 980 17.38 -30.74 -36.21
C GLY A 980 18.12 -31.96 -35.68
N GLY A 981 18.01 -33.07 -36.42
CA GLY A 981 18.64 -34.35 -36.07
C GLY A 981 20.16 -34.40 -36.29
N ALA A 982 20.73 -35.61 -36.14
CA ALA A 982 22.16 -35.88 -36.22
C ALA A 982 22.55 -36.67 -37.48
N ASP A 983 21.90 -36.41 -38.61
CA ASP A 983 21.92 -37.28 -39.81
C ASP A 983 23.32 -37.51 -40.41
N HIS A 984 24.25 -36.59 -40.17
CA HIS A 984 25.63 -36.67 -40.65
C HIS A 984 26.60 -37.34 -39.65
N VAL A 985 26.18 -37.62 -38.41
CA VAL A 985 27.05 -38.19 -37.38
C VAL A 985 27.11 -39.70 -37.53
N ARG A 986 28.32 -40.21 -37.83
CA ARG A 986 28.57 -41.64 -38.03
C ARG A 986 29.28 -42.24 -36.82
N LEU A 987 28.50 -42.74 -35.86
CA LEU A 987 29.05 -43.29 -34.61
C LEU A 987 29.89 -44.55 -34.80
N GLY A 988 29.69 -45.30 -35.89
CA GLY A 988 30.48 -46.49 -36.22
C GLY A 988 31.87 -46.21 -36.78
N GLU A 989 32.19 -44.96 -37.14
CA GLU A 989 33.50 -44.57 -37.68
C GLU A 989 34.46 -44.20 -36.53
N GLU A 990 35.02 -42.99 -36.51
CA GLU A 990 36.03 -42.59 -35.54
C GLU A 990 35.53 -42.68 -34.09
N PHE A 991 34.25 -42.40 -33.84
CA PHE A 991 33.69 -42.44 -32.48
C PHE A 991 33.87 -43.80 -31.81
N HIS A 992 33.44 -44.88 -32.46
CA HIS A 992 33.57 -46.24 -31.95
C HIS A 992 35.03 -46.72 -31.94
N HIS A 993 35.76 -46.49 -33.03
CA HIS A 993 37.11 -47.05 -33.20
C HIS A 993 38.16 -46.36 -32.30
N ASN A 994 37.98 -45.08 -32.02
CA ASN A 994 38.94 -44.30 -31.22
C ASN A 994 38.48 -44.11 -29.77
N GLY A 995 37.29 -44.62 -29.38
CA GLY A 995 36.77 -44.47 -28.02
C GLY A 995 36.51 -43.02 -27.63
N LEU A 996 35.94 -42.23 -28.54
CA LEU A 996 35.76 -40.79 -28.36
C LEU A 996 34.59 -40.46 -27.41
N SER A 997 34.63 -39.27 -26.82
CA SER A 997 33.54 -38.74 -25.99
C SER A 997 32.94 -37.46 -26.58
N ILE A 998 31.66 -37.22 -26.29
CA ILE A 998 30.98 -35.95 -26.56
C ILE A 998 30.42 -35.42 -25.22
N ARG A 999 30.74 -34.18 -24.89
CA ARG A 999 30.25 -33.46 -23.71
C ARG A 999 29.49 -32.22 -24.15
N CYS A 1000 28.20 -32.15 -23.86
CA CYS A 1000 27.44 -30.92 -24.06
C CYS A 1000 27.77 -29.91 -22.95
N ALA A 1001 28.15 -28.71 -23.33
CA ALA A 1001 28.41 -27.60 -22.42
C ALA A 1001 27.36 -26.49 -22.64
N GLN A 1002 26.59 -26.18 -21.59
CA GLN A 1002 25.56 -25.14 -21.59
C GLN A 1002 25.63 -24.35 -20.29
N ILE A 1003 25.33 -23.06 -20.32
CA ILE A 1003 25.51 -22.15 -19.16
C ILE A 1003 24.73 -22.53 -17.91
N ASN A 1004 23.56 -23.15 -18.04
CA ASN A 1004 22.74 -23.53 -16.89
C ASN A 1004 23.21 -24.82 -16.19
N ARG A 1005 24.23 -25.51 -16.74
CA ARG A 1005 24.77 -26.76 -16.21
C ARG A 1005 26.28 -26.80 -16.43
N VAL A 1006 27.03 -26.42 -15.40
CA VAL A 1006 28.49 -26.67 -15.35
C VAL A 1006 28.77 -28.16 -15.11
N PRO A 1007 30.02 -28.65 -15.24
CA PRO A 1007 30.34 -30.04 -14.97
C PRO A 1007 29.85 -30.50 -13.59
N ARG A 1008 29.39 -31.75 -13.51
CA ARG A 1008 28.79 -32.31 -12.29
C ARG A 1008 29.78 -32.22 -11.13
N GLY A 1009 29.32 -31.65 -10.01
CA GLY A 1009 30.15 -31.44 -8.82
C GLY A 1009 30.85 -30.08 -8.77
N LEU A 1010 30.92 -29.32 -9.87
CA LEU A 1010 31.59 -28.01 -9.89
C LEU A 1010 30.65 -26.81 -9.61
N GLY A 1011 29.33 -27.03 -9.55
CA GLY A 1011 28.33 -25.96 -9.42
C GLY A 1011 28.49 -25.03 -8.21
N PHE A 1012 29.05 -25.52 -7.10
CA PHE A 1012 29.31 -24.70 -5.92
C PHE A 1012 30.52 -23.78 -6.08
N ALA A 1013 31.54 -24.22 -6.81
CA ALA A 1013 32.79 -23.48 -7.01
C ALA A 1013 32.76 -22.61 -8.28
N TRP A 1014 31.97 -23.01 -9.28
CA TRP A 1014 31.88 -22.38 -10.59
C TRP A 1014 30.47 -21.86 -10.84
N THR A 1015 30.11 -20.82 -10.09
CA THR A 1015 28.81 -20.14 -10.22
C THR A 1015 28.78 -19.29 -11.49
N LYS A 1016 27.56 -18.93 -11.95
CA LYS A 1016 27.40 -17.98 -13.07
C LYS A 1016 28.16 -16.67 -12.84
N ARG A 1017 28.18 -16.15 -11.60
CA ARG A 1017 28.95 -14.95 -11.23
C ARG A 1017 30.46 -15.14 -11.43
N ARG A 1018 31.00 -16.31 -11.10
CA ARG A 1018 32.42 -16.62 -11.34
C ARG A 1018 32.74 -16.70 -12.84
N LEU A 1019 31.90 -17.37 -13.63
CA LEU A 1019 32.07 -17.44 -15.09
C LEU A 1019 31.95 -16.05 -15.75
N ALA A 1020 31.06 -15.20 -15.25
CA ALA A 1020 30.97 -13.80 -15.67
C ALA A 1020 32.24 -13.01 -15.30
N ALA A 1021 32.82 -13.26 -14.12
CA ALA A 1021 34.09 -12.64 -13.73
C ALA A 1021 35.26 -13.07 -14.64
N GLU A 1022 35.30 -14.33 -15.08
CA GLU A 1022 36.28 -14.78 -16.08
C GLU A 1022 36.11 -14.05 -17.41
N THR A 1023 34.86 -13.78 -17.81
CA THR A 1023 34.53 -12.99 -19.00
C THR A 1023 35.00 -11.55 -18.85
N ILE A 1024 34.78 -10.91 -17.70
CA ILE A 1024 35.31 -9.58 -17.41
C ILE A 1024 36.84 -9.57 -17.53
N GLY A 1025 37.51 -10.59 -16.97
CA GLY A 1025 38.96 -10.73 -17.10
C GLY A 1025 39.43 -10.87 -18.54
N LEU A 1026 38.65 -11.53 -19.41
CA LEU A 1026 38.96 -11.64 -20.83
C LEU A 1026 38.78 -10.29 -21.54
N LEU A 1027 37.67 -9.61 -21.27
CA LEU A 1027 37.38 -8.29 -21.84
C LEU A 1027 38.39 -7.23 -21.38
N ALA A 1028 38.89 -7.31 -20.14
CA ALA A 1028 39.98 -6.44 -19.68
C ALA A 1028 41.28 -6.65 -20.48
N ALA A 1029 41.54 -7.88 -20.95
CA ALA A 1029 42.76 -8.21 -21.68
C ALA A 1029 42.65 -8.00 -23.20
N ARG A 1030 41.47 -8.24 -23.79
CA ARG A 1030 41.24 -8.28 -25.25
C ARG A 1030 40.02 -7.49 -25.71
N GLY A 1031 39.48 -6.61 -24.88
CA GLY A 1031 38.22 -5.90 -25.13
C GLY A 1031 38.20 -5.08 -26.41
N GLU A 1032 39.28 -4.36 -26.71
CA GLU A 1032 39.40 -3.57 -27.94
C GLU A 1032 39.35 -4.44 -29.20
N ASP A 1033 40.09 -5.55 -29.22
CA ASP A 1033 40.08 -6.51 -30.34
C ASP A 1033 38.69 -7.15 -30.50
N ILE A 1034 38.07 -7.55 -29.39
CA ILE A 1034 36.72 -8.14 -29.37
C ILE A 1034 35.71 -7.13 -29.92
N LYS A 1035 35.78 -5.87 -29.49
CA LYS A 1035 34.90 -4.81 -29.98
C LYS A 1035 35.09 -4.62 -31.49
N ALA A 1036 36.33 -4.45 -31.93
CA ALA A 1036 36.66 -4.16 -33.32
C ALA A 1036 36.32 -5.31 -34.29
N GLN A 1037 36.55 -6.55 -33.88
CA GLN A 1037 36.39 -7.71 -34.78
C GLN A 1037 35.04 -8.41 -34.64
N MET A 1038 34.42 -8.39 -33.44
CA MET A 1038 33.21 -9.17 -33.19
C MET A 1038 31.92 -8.36 -33.30
N ILE A 1039 31.91 -7.09 -32.89
CA ILE A 1039 30.73 -6.23 -32.99
C ILE A 1039 30.68 -5.66 -34.41
N THR A 1040 29.86 -6.28 -35.25
CA THR A 1040 29.73 -5.93 -36.67
C THR A 1040 28.67 -4.87 -36.94
N HIS A 1041 27.63 -4.81 -36.09
CA HIS A 1041 26.51 -3.91 -36.28
C HIS A 1041 26.11 -3.31 -34.93
N VAL A 1042 25.98 -1.98 -34.89
CA VAL A 1042 25.38 -1.23 -33.79
C VAL A 1042 24.19 -0.47 -34.37
N VAL A 1043 22.98 -0.87 -33.96
CA VAL A 1043 21.72 -0.39 -34.55
C VAL A 1043 20.91 0.32 -33.46
N PRO A 1044 20.28 1.47 -33.73
CA PRO A 1044 19.35 2.06 -32.78
C PRO A 1044 18.23 1.07 -32.42
N PHE A 1045 17.88 0.97 -31.14
CA PHE A 1045 16.88 0.02 -30.68
C PHE A 1045 15.54 0.17 -31.40
N ASP A 1046 15.14 1.40 -31.74
CA ASP A 1046 13.90 1.68 -32.47
C ASP A 1046 13.89 1.13 -33.91
N GLU A 1047 15.06 0.87 -34.49
CA GLU A 1047 15.20 0.26 -35.82
C GLU A 1047 15.34 -1.27 -35.77
N ALA A 1048 15.40 -1.87 -34.58
CA ALA A 1048 15.67 -3.30 -34.41
C ALA A 1048 14.70 -4.21 -35.19
N PRO A 1049 13.36 -3.99 -35.20
CA PRO A 1049 12.45 -4.83 -35.98
C PRO A 1049 12.74 -4.80 -37.47
N ALA A 1050 12.93 -3.60 -38.04
CA ALA A 1050 13.21 -3.43 -39.46
C ALA A 1050 14.60 -4.00 -39.83
N PHE A 1051 15.57 -3.90 -38.93
CA PHE A 1051 16.89 -4.50 -39.13
C PHE A 1051 16.83 -6.04 -39.13
N ILE A 1052 16.08 -6.66 -38.21
CA ILE A 1052 15.93 -8.12 -38.18
C ILE A 1052 15.21 -8.63 -39.44
N ASP A 1053 14.18 -7.92 -39.89
CA ASP A 1053 13.46 -8.25 -41.13
C ASP A 1053 14.44 -8.24 -42.33
N ARG A 1054 15.31 -7.22 -42.44
CA ARG A 1054 16.37 -7.15 -43.48
C ARG A 1054 17.47 -8.19 -43.30
N LEU A 1055 17.89 -8.48 -42.07
CA LEU A 1055 18.95 -9.44 -41.75
C LEU A 1055 18.65 -10.82 -42.34
N VAL A 1056 17.38 -11.24 -42.30
CA VAL A 1056 16.96 -12.54 -42.83
C VAL A 1056 16.74 -12.49 -44.35
N ALA A 1057 16.23 -11.37 -44.88
CA ALA A 1057 15.96 -11.20 -46.31
C ALA A 1057 17.25 -11.04 -47.14
N GLU A 1058 18.17 -10.21 -46.68
CA GLU A 1058 19.39 -9.81 -47.41
C GLU A 1058 20.60 -10.70 -47.06
N ARG A 1059 20.54 -11.40 -45.92
CA ARG A 1059 21.62 -12.27 -45.40
C ARG A 1059 23.02 -11.62 -45.46
N PRO A 1060 23.19 -10.39 -44.93
CA PRO A 1060 24.51 -9.77 -44.90
C PRO A 1060 25.47 -10.57 -44.04
N ASP A 1061 26.78 -10.40 -44.26
CA ASP A 1061 27.79 -10.94 -43.37
C ASP A 1061 27.74 -10.22 -42.02
N PHE A 1062 27.60 -10.97 -40.93
CA PHE A 1062 27.58 -10.44 -39.57
C PHE A 1062 28.13 -11.44 -38.55
N LEU A 1063 28.48 -10.92 -37.37
CA LEU A 1063 28.95 -11.72 -36.24
C LEU A 1063 28.15 -11.42 -34.97
N GLN A 1064 28.38 -10.28 -34.31
CA GLN A 1064 27.52 -9.76 -33.23
C GLN A 1064 26.79 -8.50 -33.68
N ILE A 1065 25.49 -8.44 -33.35
CA ILE A 1065 24.62 -7.26 -33.51
C ILE A 1065 24.30 -6.72 -32.13
N VAL A 1066 24.39 -5.40 -31.94
CA VAL A 1066 24.07 -4.70 -30.71
C VAL A 1066 23.00 -3.66 -30.99
N PHE A 1067 21.91 -3.68 -30.23
CA PHE A 1067 20.94 -2.61 -30.23
C PHE A 1067 21.29 -1.58 -29.15
N LYS A 1068 21.44 -0.32 -29.55
CA LYS A 1068 21.70 0.81 -28.64
C LYS A 1068 20.36 1.46 -28.27
N VAL A 1069 20.01 1.44 -26.98
CA VAL A 1069 18.65 1.81 -26.53
C VAL A 1069 18.52 3.31 -26.22
N HIS A 1070 19.53 3.92 -25.59
CA HIS A 1070 19.59 5.36 -25.37
C HIS A 1070 20.59 6.00 -26.35
N ALA A 1071 20.09 6.85 -27.26
CA ALA A 1071 20.90 7.73 -28.11
C ALA A 1071 20.97 9.12 -27.50
#